data_AF-A0A956YU73-F1
#
_entry.id   AF-A0A956YU73-F1
#
_cell.length_a   1.000
_cell.length_b   1.000
_cell.length_c   1.000
_cell.angle_alpha   90.00
_cell.angle_beta   90.00
_cell.angle_gamma   90.00
#
_symmetry.space_group_name_H-M   'P 1'
#
loop_
_entity.id
_entity.type
_entity.pdbx_description
1 polymer ?
#
loop_
_entity_poly.entity_id
_entity_poly.type
_entity_poly.pdbx_seq_one_letter_code
_entity_poly.pdbx_strand_id
1 'polypeptide(L)'
;MVPQADSTRRLLLTLLGAPRQFLDGEEVAGLPSAKVQGLLYYLAVTRVTHRRATLATLFWPTASEQNANNSLRNALSSLRKRLPNHLKVDRHTVAVNEHDLWLDVEQFVQLLEEYSDDPIVAVQQRQAAVSLYAGEFLAGFHVDDAPEFERWVLTTREHLHQAMVDALMELAQWYSAQRDDTASLEAISRSLALSPGNEAGHRFKMRVLAQMGQREAAILQFDTCRTYLAEELGVDPSPETAALYSQLLEGHTIEGQSADELSATASVMPTASVQGMGRFRHVDPGDMPGRTHILGRFHQLAELTNSLIDKRCTLVVISGMGGVGKTALATELVHRLAELPIAQTGFTQIVWRSLINTPALGDLVDDWLRTLGQSPSAGLPDRLDAKLGSLFAILDQRRVLLVLDNAESVMAIGNTTSGYRDGFDSYHHFFERMAHGYHQSCLLLTSREAPRSIQRLAIDYAHVDHIRLQGLSPEKGMALLRDRKLAGNQATLRSLVIHYSGNPLALKLVASAVSELYTGDADAFLADGVPVFEDVRDVLDQHFDRLSETARDLLVWLTIVREPVEFEDVGRDFVARPSQRELLESIRVLRRSSLLQDAGSTTAADVEEPGMKLAVHNLVMEYVSDRLLNEFQAELGGDRVDYIHRYALCTARAPEYIQAAQRRLFVAPLAQWLTRHHGVTGARDRLRRLLDYARREPALAEGYTGANVIHLMLQLSPDLQGEDFSDLSLRQVDLRSASLADVDLRNADLASTRFADSFGIVSSVAISPDGHFIAAGAGRTVIIWQFQTLQPHMIFEEHPHSIPEVTFTPDGRHLASASIDGTIIIWNVATGTLVKRFKMAHGD
;
A
#
# COMPACT_ATOMS: atom_id res chain seq x y z
N MET A 1 39.60 23.55 -27.75
CA MET A 1 40.84 24.30 -27.43
C MET A 1 41.20 24.01 -25.98
N VAL A 2 42.38 23.43 -25.71
CA VAL A 2 42.89 23.30 -24.33
C VAL A 2 43.24 24.72 -23.85
N PRO A 3 42.74 25.19 -22.69
CA PRO A 3 43.05 26.54 -22.23
C PRO A 3 44.56 26.69 -21.99
N GLN A 4 45.14 27.78 -22.50
CA GLN A 4 46.56 28.08 -22.31
C GLN A 4 46.91 28.22 -20.83
N ALA A 5 48.01 27.59 -20.46
CA ALA A 5 48.50 27.44 -19.10
C ALA A 5 48.82 28.78 -18.45
N ASP A 6 48.11 29.08 -17.35
CA ASP A 6 48.54 30.07 -16.39
C ASP A 6 48.99 29.39 -15.08
N SER A 7 50.10 29.86 -14.56
CA SER A 7 51.12 29.16 -13.77
C SER A 7 50.74 28.75 -12.33
N THR A 8 49.83 27.79 -12.17
CA THR A 8 49.60 27.06 -10.89
C THR A 8 49.36 25.58 -11.16
N ARG A 9 49.84 24.69 -10.28
CA ARG A 9 49.90 23.25 -10.54
C ARG A 9 48.50 22.65 -10.77
N ARG A 10 48.10 22.35 -12.00
CA ARG A 10 46.72 21.92 -12.35
C ARG A 10 46.72 20.53 -12.94
N LEU A 11 45.88 19.66 -12.37
CA LEU A 11 45.51 18.37 -12.96
C LEU A 11 44.34 18.60 -13.92
N LEU A 12 44.52 18.24 -15.19
CA LEU A 12 43.52 18.33 -16.24
C LEU A 12 43.11 16.92 -16.65
N LEU A 13 41.83 16.60 -16.58
CA LEU A 13 41.28 15.33 -17.04
C LEU A 13 40.32 15.58 -18.20
N THR A 14 40.58 14.93 -19.33
CA THR A 14 39.64 14.86 -20.45
C THR A 14 39.06 13.46 -20.53
N LEU A 15 37.79 13.29 -20.16
CA LEU A 15 37.08 12.03 -20.09
C LEU A 15 35.92 11.92 -21.09
N LEU A 16 35.55 12.98 -21.81
CA LEU A 16 34.60 12.95 -22.93
C LEU A 16 35.31 12.51 -24.21
N GLY A 17 35.41 11.19 -24.40
CA GLY A 17 36.22 10.54 -25.41
C GLY A 17 37.28 9.63 -24.76
N ALA A 18 38.35 9.34 -25.50
CA ALA A 18 39.45 8.54 -24.95
C ALA A 18 40.12 9.28 -23.78
N PRO A 19 40.18 8.69 -22.58
CA PRO A 19 40.60 9.42 -21.39
C PRO A 19 42.06 9.84 -21.47
N ARG A 20 42.34 11.12 -21.16
CA ARG A 20 43.70 11.65 -21.03
C ARG A 20 43.82 12.48 -19.76
N GLN A 21 45.02 12.50 -19.22
CA GLN A 21 45.35 13.22 -18.00
C GLN A 21 46.64 14.02 -18.19
N PHE A 22 46.61 15.29 -17.81
CA PHE A 22 47.75 16.17 -17.86
C PHE A 22 48.01 16.74 -16.47
N LEU A 23 49.27 16.79 -16.07
CA LEU A 23 49.71 17.46 -14.86
C LEU A 23 50.70 18.54 -15.27
N ASP A 24 50.38 19.79 -14.97
CA ASP A 24 51.24 20.94 -15.27
C ASP A 24 51.56 21.09 -16.78
N GLY A 25 50.62 20.65 -17.64
CA GLY A 25 50.74 20.70 -19.09
C GLY A 25 51.43 19.49 -19.73
N GLU A 26 52.03 18.59 -18.95
CA GLU A 26 52.65 17.35 -19.41
C GLU A 26 51.68 16.18 -19.26
N GLU A 27 51.59 15.33 -20.29
CA GLU A 27 50.73 14.13 -20.24
C GLU A 27 51.27 13.13 -19.22
N VAL A 28 50.44 12.73 -18.25
CA VAL A 28 50.83 11.74 -17.24
C VAL A 28 50.69 10.34 -17.83
N ALA A 29 51.69 9.95 -18.63
CA ALA A 29 51.81 8.58 -19.13
C ALA A 29 52.23 7.62 -18.01
N GLY A 30 51.63 6.42 -17.96
CA GLY A 30 52.11 5.31 -17.13
C GLY A 30 51.54 5.20 -15.71
N LEU A 31 50.25 5.49 -15.50
CA LEU A 31 49.55 4.95 -14.32
C LEU A 31 49.55 3.41 -14.41
N PRO A 32 49.89 2.69 -13.32
CA PRO A 32 50.39 1.31 -13.39
C PRO A 32 49.35 0.25 -13.77
N SER A 33 48.05 0.56 -13.70
CA SER A 33 46.98 -0.33 -14.17
C SER A 33 45.70 0.44 -14.50
N ALA A 34 44.81 -0.19 -15.29
CA ALA A 34 43.47 0.31 -15.57
C ALA A 34 42.67 0.57 -14.28
N LYS A 35 42.81 -0.29 -13.24
CA LYS A 35 42.19 -0.05 -11.92
C LYS A 35 42.67 1.23 -11.24
N VAL A 36 43.94 1.59 -11.39
CA VAL A 36 44.47 2.85 -10.84
C VAL A 36 43.94 4.06 -11.60
N GLN A 37 43.85 3.97 -12.93
CA GLN A 37 43.27 5.02 -13.77
C GLN A 37 41.77 5.19 -13.49
N GLY A 38 41.02 4.09 -13.45
CA GLY A 38 39.60 4.08 -13.14
C GLY A 38 39.31 4.65 -11.76
N LEU A 39 40.14 4.34 -10.76
CA LEU A 39 40.02 4.93 -9.43
C LEU A 39 40.21 6.46 -9.46
N LEU A 40 41.17 6.97 -10.22
CA LEU A 40 41.35 8.42 -10.38
C LEU A 40 40.13 9.06 -11.04
N TYR A 41 39.64 8.51 -12.15
CA TYR A 41 38.50 9.04 -12.89
C TYR A 41 37.22 9.01 -12.04
N TYR A 42 36.98 7.90 -11.34
CA TYR A 42 35.86 7.76 -10.42
C TYR A 42 35.87 8.83 -9.33
N LEU A 43 37.01 9.01 -8.66
CA LEU A 43 37.18 9.99 -7.60
C LEU A 43 37.05 11.43 -8.15
N ALA A 44 37.57 11.70 -9.34
CA ALA A 44 37.53 13.01 -9.97
C ALA A 44 36.13 13.43 -10.41
N VAL A 45 35.35 12.50 -10.99
CA VAL A 45 33.99 12.77 -11.45
C VAL A 45 33.01 12.84 -10.28
N THR A 46 33.13 11.95 -9.29
CA THR A 46 32.18 11.93 -8.17
C THR A 46 32.36 13.10 -7.21
N ARG A 47 33.57 13.65 -7.05
CA ARG A 47 33.87 14.78 -6.14
C ARG A 47 33.44 14.58 -4.67
N VAL A 48 33.11 13.34 -4.27
CA VAL A 48 32.72 13.02 -2.89
C VAL A 48 33.88 12.37 -2.13
N THR A 49 33.87 12.51 -0.81
CA THR A 49 34.73 11.75 0.08
C THR A 49 34.22 10.31 0.22
N HIS A 50 34.99 9.34 -0.28
CA HIS A 50 34.63 7.93 -0.28
C HIS A 50 35.25 7.17 0.89
N ARG A 51 34.54 6.19 1.44
CA ARG A 51 35.12 5.22 2.37
C ARG A 51 36.03 4.25 1.62
N ARG A 52 37.17 3.91 2.21
CA ARG A 52 38.13 2.96 1.62
C ARG A 52 37.52 1.58 1.38
N ALA A 53 36.67 1.11 2.30
CA ALA A 53 35.97 -0.17 2.13
C ALA A 53 35.11 -0.18 0.85
N THR A 54 34.36 0.90 0.60
CA THR A 54 33.53 1.05 -0.61
C THR A 54 34.35 1.07 -1.89
N LEU A 55 35.49 1.76 -1.90
CA LEU A 55 36.40 1.75 -3.06
C LEU A 55 37.05 0.38 -3.28
N ALA A 56 37.31 -0.35 -2.20
CA ALA A 56 37.87 -1.70 -2.27
C ALA A 56 36.87 -2.68 -2.89
N THR A 57 35.59 -2.61 -2.51
CA THR A 57 34.52 -3.44 -3.10
C THR A 57 34.24 -3.05 -4.55
N LEU A 58 34.22 -1.75 -4.87
CA LEU A 58 33.94 -1.24 -6.22
C LEU A 58 34.95 -1.75 -7.27
N PHE A 59 36.25 -1.75 -6.93
CA PHE A 59 37.32 -2.11 -7.87
C PHE A 59 37.87 -3.53 -7.72
N TRP A 60 37.65 -4.21 -6.59
CA TRP A 60 38.10 -5.59 -6.34
C TRP A 60 37.00 -6.45 -5.65
N PRO A 61 35.81 -6.61 -6.27
CA PRO A 61 34.69 -7.29 -5.64
C PRO A 61 34.90 -8.80 -5.42
N THR A 62 35.80 -9.42 -6.20
CA THR A 62 36.11 -10.85 -6.13
C THR A 62 37.25 -11.19 -5.16
N ALA A 63 37.96 -10.18 -4.65
CA ALA A 63 39.05 -10.39 -3.70
C ALA A 63 38.52 -10.45 -2.26
N SER A 64 39.18 -11.23 -1.39
CA SER A 64 38.89 -11.17 0.04
C SER A 64 39.10 -9.76 0.59
N GLU A 65 38.37 -9.38 1.64
CA GLU A 65 38.39 -8.01 2.20
C GLU A 65 39.82 -7.52 2.50
N GLN A 66 40.67 -8.40 3.05
CA GLN A 66 42.07 -8.10 3.35
C GLN A 66 42.89 -7.84 2.06
N ASN A 67 42.67 -8.62 1.01
CA ASN A 67 43.37 -8.48 -0.28
C ASN A 67 42.87 -7.26 -1.07
N ALA A 68 41.57 -6.98 -1.05
CA ALA A 68 40.98 -5.79 -1.66
C ALA A 68 41.53 -4.51 -1.01
N ASN A 69 41.58 -4.46 0.33
CA ASN A 69 42.14 -3.34 1.07
C ASN A 69 43.65 -3.15 0.82
N ASN A 70 44.42 -4.25 0.71
CA ASN A 70 45.83 -4.20 0.36
C ASN A 70 46.04 -3.66 -1.07
N SER A 71 45.25 -4.12 -2.03
CA SER A 71 45.27 -3.66 -3.42
C SER A 71 44.91 -2.17 -3.53
N LEU A 72 43.86 -1.74 -2.83
CA LEU A 72 43.48 -0.33 -2.75
C LEU A 72 44.61 0.52 -2.12
N ARG A 73 45.23 0.05 -1.04
CA ARG A 73 46.36 0.76 -0.41
C ARG A 73 47.52 0.95 -1.40
N ASN A 74 47.83 -0.07 -2.20
CA ASN A 74 48.86 0.00 -3.23
C ASN A 74 48.47 0.95 -4.37
N ALA A 75 47.21 0.92 -4.81
CA ALA A 75 46.67 1.83 -5.83
C ALA A 75 46.76 3.30 -5.38
N LEU A 76 46.31 3.60 -4.15
CA LEU A 76 46.39 4.94 -3.56
C LEU A 76 47.84 5.41 -3.37
N SER A 77 48.74 4.51 -2.99
CA SER A 77 50.18 4.81 -2.89
C SER A 77 50.76 5.20 -4.24
N SER A 78 50.41 4.45 -5.30
CA SER A 78 50.82 4.76 -6.67
C SER A 78 50.28 6.10 -7.16
N LEU A 79 49.00 6.39 -6.90
CA LEU A 79 48.42 7.69 -7.25
C LEU A 79 49.09 8.84 -6.49
N ARG A 80 49.30 8.73 -5.17
CA ARG A 80 49.95 9.79 -4.37
C ARG A 80 51.38 10.08 -4.80
N LYS A 81 52.12 9.09 -5.31
CA LYS A 81 53.47 9.28 -5.86
C LYS A 81 53.47 10.11 -7.15
N ARG A 82 52.45 9.93 -7.99
CA ARG A 82 52.36 10.56 -9.32
C ARG A 82 51.58 11.87 -9.31
N LEU A 83 50.58 11.98 -8.44
CA LEU A 83 49.71 13.14 -8.26
C LEU A 83 49.82 13.64 -6.81
N PRO A 84 51.01 14.12 -6.37
CA PRO A 84 51.17 14.65 -5.03
C PRO A 84 50.25 15.86 -4.83
N ASN A 85 49.65 15.98 -3.65
CA ASN A 85 48.72 17.05 -3.24
C ASN A 85 47.35 17.10 -3.91
N HIS A 86 47.05 16.19 -4.85
CA HIS A 86 45.74 16.10 -5.51
C HIS A 86 44.80 15.06 -4.89
N LEU A 87 45.29 14.29 -3.91
CA LEU A 87 44.49 13.29 -3.18
C LEU A 87 44.60 13.51 -1.67
N LYS A 88 43.45 13.63 -1.02
CA LYS A 88 43.31 13.60 0.44
C LYS A 88 43.00 12.17 0.86
N VAL A 89 43.99 11.49 1.44
CA VAL A 89 43.85 10.10 1.89
C VAL A 89 44.05 10.05 3.41
N ASP A 90 42.99 9.66 4.11
CA ASP A 90 42.97 9.40 5.54
C ASP A 90 42.96 7.87 5.82
N ARG A 91 42.98 7.48 7.10
CA ARG A 91 42.89 6.08 7.56
C ARG A 91 41.65 5.38 7.03
N HIS A 92 40.53 6.10 6.89
CA HIS A 92 39.24 5.52 6.49
C HIS A 92 38.66 6.07 5.18
N THR A 93 39.13 7.22 4.70
CA THR A 93 38.53 7.92 3.56
C THR A 93 39.53 8.35 2.51
N VAL A 94 39.02 8.59 1.30
CA VAL A 94 39.75 9.08 0.13
C VAL A 94 38.90 10.14 -0.58
N ALA A 95 39.50 11.27 -0.92
CA ALA A 95 38.88 12.31 -1.73
C ALA A 95 39.91 12.95 -2.68
N VAL A 96 39.45 13.56 -3.77
CA VAL A 96 40.29 14.41 -4.63
C VAL A 96 40.37 15.81 -4.02
N ASN A 97 41.51 16.48 -4.18
CA ASN A 97 41.65 17.87 -3.81
C ASN A 97 41.13 18.77 -4.94
N GLU A 98 40.05 19.50 -4.68
CA GLU A 98 39.29 20.19 -5.72
C GLU A 98 39.96 21.45 -6.29
N HIS A 99 40.83 22.09 -5.52
CA HIS A 99 41.30 23.46 -5.79
C HIS A 99 42.17 23.58 -7.05
N ASP A 100 42.63 22.44 -7.60
CA ASP A 100 43.58 22.36 -8.71
C ASP A 100 43.18 21.32 -9.78
N LEU A 101 41.93 20.84 -9.79
CA LEU A 101 41.41 19.85 -10.76
C LEU A 101 40.42 20.48 -11.73
N TRP A 102 40.72 20.42 -13.02
CA TRP A 102 39.79 20.72 -14.11
C TRP A 102 39.38 19.42 -14.82
N LEU A 103 38.08 19.31 -15.11
CA LEU A 103 37.46 18.14 -15.71
C LEU A 103 36.53 18.59 -16.84
N ASP A 104 36.71 18.04 -18.04
CA ASP A 104 35.88 18.36 -19.20
C ASP A 104 34.40 17.97 -19.02
N VAL A 105 34.11 16.85 -18.37
CA VAL A 105 32.75 16.40 -18.03
C VAL A 105 32.05 17.41 -17.12
N GLU A 106 32.78 17.93 -16.12
CA GLU A 106 32.24 18.94 -15.21
C GLU A 106 31.99 20.23 -15.95
N GLN A 107 32.92 20.70 -16.78
CA GLN A 107 32.72 21.91 -17.56
C GLN A 107 31.59 21.76 -18.59
N PHE A 108 31.43 20.58 -19.18
CA PHE A 108 30.33 20.26 -20.08
C PHE A 108 28.99 20.40 -19.38
N VAL A 109 28.80 19.74 -18.23
CA VAL A 109 27.58 19.89 -17.43
C VAL A 109 27.43 21.34 -16.97
N GLN A 110 28.53 21.99 -16.60
CA GLN A 110 28.52 23.36 -16.11
C GLN A 110 27.89 24.32 -17.12
N LEU A 111 28.34 24.24 -18.37
CA LEU A 111 27.87 25.07 -19.47
C LEU A 111 26.41 24.78 -19.87
N LEU A 112 25.88 23.60 -19.55
CA LEU A 112 24.48 23.26 -19.83
C LEU A 112 23.52 23.73 -18.74
N GLU A 113 23.94 23.74 -17.47
CA GLU A 113 23.09 24.19 -16.37
C GLU A 113 23.24 25.70 -16.08
N GLU A 114 24.31 26.34 -16.56
CA GLU A 114 24.50 27.79 -16.41
C GLU A 114 23.43 28.54 -17.21
N TYR A 115 22.53 29.20 -16.50
CA TYR A 115 21.43 29.95 -17.08
C TYR A 115 21.85 31.39 -17.34
N SER A 116 21.50 31.88 -18.53
CA SER A 116 21.65 33.27 -18.91
C SER A 116 20.32 33.79 -19.44
N ASP A 117 19.90 34.96 -18.95
CA ASP A 117 18.72 35.66 -19.47
C ASP A 117 18.94 36.19 -20.90
N ASP A 118 20.19 36.23 -21.37
CA ASP A 118 20.52 36.59 -22.75
C ASP A 118 20.52 35.33 -23.64
N PRO A 119 19.57 35.21 -24.60
CA PRO A 119 19.48 34.06 -25.50
C PRO A 119 20.75 33.81 -26.30
N ILE A 120 21.54 34.85 -26.60
CA ILE A 120 22.79 34.73 -27.37
C ILE A 120 23.86 34.07 -26.48
N VAL A 121 23.95 34.47 -25.22
CA VAL A 121 24.90 33.87 -24.27
C VAL A 121 24.52 32.43 -23.95
N ALA A 122 23.23 32.15 -23.77
CA ALA A 122 22.71 30.81 -23.54
C ALA A 122 23.05 29.84 -24.68
N VAL A 123 23.03 30.33 -25.93
CA VAL A 123 23.42 29.57 -27.12
C VAL A 123 24.93 29.41 -27.22
N GLN A 124 25.72 30.45 -26.91
CA GLN A 124 27.18 30.36 -26.86
C GLN A 124 27.66 29.34 -25.82
N GLN A 125 27.00 29.28 -24.67
CA GLN A 125 27.29 28.28 -23.62
C GLN A 125 27.01 26.85 -24.13
N ARG A 126 25.87 26.62 -24.79
CA ARG A 126 25.53 25.33 -25.41
C ARG A 126 26.50 24.94 -26.51
N GLN A 127 26.89 25.88 -27.38
CA GLN A 127 27.92 25.66 -28.39
C GLN A 127 29.26 25.25 -27.76
N ALA A 128 29.65 25.93 -26.68
CA ALA A 128 30.86 25.61 -25.93
C ALA A 128 30.76 24.20 -25.30
N ALA A 129 29.62 23.83 -24.71
CA ALA A 129 29.39 22.48 -24.16
C ALA A 129 29.50 21.41 -25.26
N VAL A 130 28.78 21.59 -26.37
CA VAL A 130 28.81 20.69 -27.54
C VAL A 130 30.21 20.54 -28.15
N SER A 131 31.08 21.55 -27.99
CA SER A 131 32.48 21.51 -28.42
C SER A 131 33.41 20.72 -27.49
N LEU A 132 33.06 20.58 -26.20
CA LEU A 132 33.80 19.75 -25.23
C LEU A 132 33.51 18.25 -25.41
N TYR A 133 32.33 17.91 -25.92
CA TYR A 133 31.92 16.53 -26.16
C TYR A 133 32.61 15.94 -27.40
N ALA A 134 33.82 15.41 -27.22
CA ALA A 134 34.61 14.80 -28.29
C ALA A 134 34.31 13.30 -28.53
N GLY A 135 33.57 12.65 -27.62
CA GLY A 135 33.17 11.25 -27.73
C GLY A 135 32.50 10.75 -26.45
N GLU A 136 32.12 9.47 -26.43
CA GLU A 136 31.52 8.85 -25.24
C GLU A 136 32.39 8.99 -24.01
N PHE A 137 31.77 9.12 -22.84
CA PHE A 137 32.47 9.13 -21.56
C PHE A 137 33.34 7.88 -21.38
N LEU A 138 34.64 8.09 -21.19
CA LEU A 138 35.66 7.03 -21.10
C LEU A 138 35.66 6.09 -22.32
N ALA A 139 35.56 6.64 -23.53
CA ALA A 139 35.55 5.85 -24.77
C ALA A 139 36.80 4.96 -24.87
N GLY A 140 36.59 3.66 -25.11
CA GLY A 140 37.66 2.66 -25.23
C GLY A 140 38.39 2.33 -23.92
N PHE A 141 37.93 2.82 -22.77
CA PHE A 141 38.48 2.50 -21.46
C PHE A 141 37.56 1.56 -20.69
N HIS A 142 38.14 0.48 -20.15
CA HIS A 142 37.45 -0.54 -19.38
C HIS A 142 38.38 -1.07 -18.28
N VAL A 143 37.79 -1.55 -17.19
CA VAL A 143 38.48 -2.13 -16.05
C VAL A 143 37.96 -3.54 -15.82
N ASP A 144 38.78 -4.51 -16.22
CA ASP A 144 38.49 -5.93 -16.00
C ASP A 144 38.30 -6.24 -14.50
N ASP A 145 37.40 -7.18 -14.22
CA ASP A 145 37.07 -7.63 -12.86
C ASP A 145 36.62 -6.50 -11.91
N ALA A 146 35.89 -5.50 -12.43
CA ALA A 146 35.27 -4.42 -11.64
C ALA A 146 33.83 -4.10 -12.14
N PRO A 147 32.89 -5.05 -12.08
CA PRO A 147 31.54 -4.90 -12.65
C PRO A 147 30.72 -3.72 -12.10
N GLU A 148 30.93 -3.33 -10.85
CA GLU A 148 30.24 -2.18 -10.25
C GLU A 148 30.76 -0.84 -10.79
N PHE A 149 32.07 -0.72 -11.00
CA PHE A 149 32.67 0.44 -11.65
C PHE A 149 32.17 0.55 -13.11
N GLU A 150 32.11 -0.56 -13.83
CA GLU A 150 31.63 -0.58 -15.21
C GLU A 150 30.16 -0.20 -15.34
N ARG A 151 29.32 -0.64 -14.38
CA ARG A 151 27.93 -0.18 -14.31
C ARG A 151 27.82 1.34 -14.07
N TRP A 152 28.69 1.90 -13.23
CA TRP A 152 28.78 3.35 -13.03
C TRP A 152 29.21 4.09 -14.31
N VAL A 153 30.20 3.57 -15.04
CA VAL A 153 30.64 4.14 -16.32
C VAL A 153 29.48 4.15 -17.33
N LEU A 154 28.78 3.03 -17.50
CA LEU A 154 27.65 2.93 -18.42
C LEU A 154 26.53 3.91 -18.07
N THR A 155 26.17 4.01 -16.79
CA THR A 155 25.11 4.94 -16.33
C THR A 155 25.49 6.40 -16.56
N THR A 156 26.75 6.75 -16.24
CA THR A 156 27.26 8.12 -16.43
C THR A 156 27.36 8.47 -17.93
N ARG A 157 27.77 7.51 -18.75
CA ARG A 157 27.85 7.65 -20.21
C ARG A 157 26.47 7.90 -20.80
N GLU A 158 25.46 7.13 -20.42
CA GLU A 158 24.08 7.30 -20.89
C GLU A 158 23.54 8.70 -20.54
N HIS A 159 23.76 9.15 -19.31
CA HIS A 159 23.32 10.47 -18.86
C HIS A 159 23.97 11.61 -19.66
N LEU A 160 25.30 11.58 -19.84
CA LEU A 160 26.04 12.59 -20.60
C LEU A 160 25.69 12.55 -22.09
N HIS A 161 25.42 11.35 -22.62
CA HIS A 161 24.96 11.15 -23.99
C HIS A 161 23.60 11.82 -24.19
N GLN A 162 22.64 11.60 -23.29
CA GLN A 162 21.32 12.23 -23.37
C GLN A 162 21.42 13.75 -23.26
N ALA A 163 22.21 14.28 -22.32
CA ALA A 163 22.44 15.72 -22.18
C ALA A 163 23.02 16.35 -23.46
N MET A 164 23.90 15.63 -24.16
CA MET A 164 24.45 16.06 -25.45
C MET A 164 23.38 16.08 -26.56
N VAL A 165 22.54 15.03 -26.63
CA VAL A 165 21.43 14.93 -27.59
C VAL A 165 20.45 16.08 -27.41
N ASP A 166 20.10 16.38 -26.16
CA ASP A 166 19.19 17.47 -25.79
C ASP A 166 19.80 18.84 -26.15
N ALA A 167 21.06 19.08 -25.80
CA ALA A 167 21.76 20.32 -26.13
C ALA A 167 21.85 20.55 -27.66
N LEU A 168 22.10 19.51 -28.44
CA LEU A 168 22.10 19.59 -29.90
C LEU A 168 20.70 19.86 -30.47
N MET A 169 19.66 19.29 -29.86
CA MET A 169 18.27 19.55 -30.25
C MET A 169 17.89 21.01 -30.00
N GLU A 170 18.24 21.55 -28.82
CA GLU A 170 18.01 22.95 -28.47
C GLU A 170 18.74 23.90 -29.44
N LEU A 171 19.99 23.61 -29.79
CA LEU A 171 20.72 24.36 -30.81
C LEU A 171 20.06 24.27 -32.18
N ALA A 172 19.61 23.08 -32.59
CA ALA A 172 18.94 22.89 -33.88
C ALA A 172 17.64 23.70 -33.97
N GLN A 173 16.84 23.69 -32.90
CA GLN A 173 15.62 24.49 -32.80
C GLN A 173 15.92 25.99 -32.83
N TRP A 174 16.95 26.44 -32.10
CA TRP A 174 17.35 27.83 -32.10
C TRP A 174 17.79 28.30 -33.49
N TYR A 175 18.64 27.54 -34.18
CA TYR A 175 19.07 27.88 -35.54
C TYR A 175 17.89 27.90 -36.52
N SER A 176 16.96 26.94 -36.43
CA SER A 176 15.75 26.94 -37.24
C SER A 176 14.87 28.17 -36.98
N ALA A 177 14.73 28.60 -35.72
CA ALA A 177 14.01 29.83 -35.37
C ALA A 177 14.67 31.09 -35.96
N GLN A 178 16.00 31.11 -36.06
CA GLN A 178 16.77 32.19 -36.70
C GLN A 178 16.82 32.09 -38.23
N ARG A 179 16.16 31.09 -38.83
CA ARG A 179 16.25 30.75 -40.27
C ARG A 179 17.66 30.41 -40.75
N ASP A 180 18.52 29.93 -39.85
CA ASP A 180 19.78 29.28 -40.20
C ASP A 180 19.55 27.77 -40.35
N ASP A 181 18.88 27.39 -41.43
CA ASP A 181 18.51 26.00 -41.68
C ASP A 181 19.75 25.10 -41.86
N THR A 182 20.88 25.68 -42.30
CA THR A 182 22.16 24.97 -42.44
C THR A 182 22.74 24.54 -41.10
N ALA A 183 22.86 25.45 -40.14
CA ALA A 183 23.37 25.13 -38.80
C ALA A 183 22.37 24.25 -38.03
N SER A 184 21.07 24.43 -38.26
CA SER A 184 20.01 23.56 -37.75
C SER A 184 20.18 22.12 -38.24
N LEU A 185 20.38 21.92 -39.56
CA LEU A 185 20.61 20.59 -40.14
C LEU A 185 21.89 19.93 -39.63
N GLU A 186 22.95 20.70 -39.40
CA GLU A 186 24.20 20.17 -38.84
C GLU A 186 24.00 19.68 -37.40
N ALA A 187 23.38 20.50 -36.56
CA ALA A 187 23.12 20.17 -35.16
C ALA A 187 22.19 18.94 -35.02
N ILE A 188 21.08 18.89 -35.77
CA ILE A 188 20.16 17.75 -35.72
C ILE A 188 20.77 16.49 -36.33
N SER A 189 21.61 16.61 -37.37
CA SER A 189 22.28 15.44 -37.95
C SER A 189 23.31 14.86 -36.98
N ARG A 190 24.03 15.71 -36.23
CA ARG A 190 24.92 15.26 -35.16
C ARG A 190 24.14 14.62 -34.01
N SER A 191 22.96 15.13 -33.67
CA SER A 191 22.07 14.55 -32.64
C SER A 191 21.59 13.15 -33.05
N LEU A 192 21.13 12.99 -34.29
CA LEU A 192 20.68 11.70 -34.83
C LEU A 192 21.82 10.70 -35.06
N ALA A 193 23.04 11.16 -35.29
CA ALA A 193 24.21 10.27 -35.33
C ALA A 193 24.53 9.68 -33.95
N LEU A 194 24.22 10.41 -32.87
CA LEU A 194 24.37 9.93 -31.50
C LEU A 194 23.18 9.05 -31.09
N SER A 195 21.95 9.45 -31.43
CA SER A 195 20.72 8.72 -31.11
C SER A 195 19.87 8.47 -32.37
N PRO A 196 20.17 7.42 -33.16
CA PRO A 196 19.44 7.10 -34.39
C PRO A 196 17.97 6.71 -34.15
N GLY A 197 17.63 6.24 -32.95
CA GLY A 197 16.26 5.88 -32.57
C GLY A 197 15.36 7.07 -32.22
N ASN A 198 15.88 8.31 -32.21
CA ASN A 198 15.12 9.49 -31.83
C ASN A 198 14.14 9.93 -32.93
N GLU A 199 12.96 9.32 -32.96
CA GLU A 199 11.91 9.61 -33.94
C GLU A 199 11.52 11.10 -34.00
N ALA A 200 11.47 11.78 -32.85
CA ALA A 200 11.16 13.21 -32.80
C ALA A 200 12.22 14.05 -33.52
N GLY A 201 13.50 13.67 -33.41
CA GLY A 201 14.59 14.30 -34.15
C GLY A 201 14.52 14.03 -35.66
N HIS A 202 14.15 12.82 -36.07
CA HIS A 202 13.89 12.52 -37.48
C HIS A 202 12.76 13.39 -38.04
N ARG A 203 11.65 13.51 -37.30
CA ARG A 203 10.52 14.36 -37.66
C ARG A 203 10.92 15.84 -37.73
N PHE A 204 11.74 16.33 -36.81
CA PHE A 204 12.28 17.70 -36.85
C PHE A 204 13.15 17.92 -38.10
N LYS A 205 14.09 17.01 -38.39
CA LYS A 205 14.94 17.08 -39.59
C LYS A 205 14.13 17.05 -40.89
N MET A 206 13.07 16.24 -40.96
CA MET A 206 12.14 16.23 -42.10
C MET A 206 11.49 17.61 -42.34
N ARG A 207 11.09 18.31 -41.27
CA ARG A 207 10.50 19.66 -41.37
C ARG A 207 11.52 20.69 -41.85
N VAL A 208 12.73 20.68 -41.31
CA VAL A 208 13.80 21.60 -41.74
C VAL A 208 14.16 21.38 -43.22
N LEU A 209 14.30 20.12 -43.65
CA LEU A 209 14.55 19.79 -45.06
C LEU A 209 13.40 20.25 -45.98
N ALA A 210 12.16 20.11 -45.53
CA ALA A 210 11.01 20.58 -46.29
C ALA A 210 10.94 22.11 -46.38
N GLN A 211 11.28 22.83 -45.31
CA GLN A 211 11.39 24.29 -45.28
C GLN A 211 12.46 24.80 -46.23
N MET A 212 13.58 24.07 -46.37
CA MET A 212 14.63 24.35 -47.35
C MET A 212 14.25 24.00 -48.80
N GLY A 213 13.04 23.48 -49.05
CA GLY A 213 12.61 23.02 -50.37
C GLY A 213 13.22 21.68 -50.80
N GLN A 214 13.94 20.98 -49.90
CA GLN A 214 14.55 19.68 -50.15
C GLN A 214 13.57 18.53 -49.84
N ARG A 215 12.43 18.54 -50.52
CA ARG A 215 11.33 17.59 -50.30
C ARG A 215 11.75 16.13 -50.47
N GLU A 216 12.54 15.82 -51.48
CA GLU A 216 13.04 14.44 -51.72
C GLU A 216 13.93 13.95 -50.56
N ALA A 217 14.76 14.84 -50.00
CA ALA A 217 15.60 14.52 -48.84
C ALA A 217 14.75 14.32 -47.57
N ALA A 218 13.67 15.09 -47.40
CA ALA A 218 12.74 14.90 -46.28
C ALA A 218 12.01 13.55 -46.34
N ILE A 219 11.61 13.11 -47.54
CA ILE A 219 11.02 11.78 -47.76
C ILE A 219 12.04 10.68 -47.46
N LEU A 220 13.28 10.81 -47.93
CA LEU A 220 14.34 9.84 -47.64
C LEU A 220 14.66 9.75 -46.14
N GLN A 221 14.56 10.86 -45.40
CA GLN A 221 14.76 10.89 -43.95
C GLN A 221 13.68 10.09 -43.20
N PHE A 222 12.45 10.02 -43.73
CA PHE A 222 11.39 9.14 -43.20
C PHE A 222 11.75 7.67 -43.38
N ASP A 223 12.21 7.27 -44.57
CA ASP A 223 12.65 5.90 -44.81
C ASP A 223 13.84 5.50 -43.93
N THR A 224 14.73 6.46 -43.66
CA THR A 224 15.83 6.27 -42.70
C THR A 224 15.27 6.02 -41.30
N CYS A 225 14.32 6.85 -40.84
CA CYS A 225 13.66 6.69 -39.54
C CYS A 225 12.96 5.33 -39.41
N ARG A 226 12.15 4.97 -40.42
CA ARG A 226 11.39 3.73 -40.47
C ARG A 226 12.30 2.51 -40.44
N THR A 227 13.39 2.51 -41.21
CA THR A 227 14.37 1.41 -41.22
C THR A 227 14.98 1.24 -39.84
N TYR A 228 15.44 2.32 -39.20
CA TYR A 228 16.01 2.24 -37.84
C TYR A 228 15.00 1.75 -36.79
N LEU A 229 13.77 2.28 -36.79
CA LEU A 229 12.73 1.85 -35.84
C LEU A 229 12.33 0.38 -36.05
N ALA A 230 12.28 -0.08 -37.30
CA ALA A 230 11.96 -1.47 -37.62
C ALA A 230 13.10 -2.44 -37.26
N GLU A 231 14.36 -2.08 -37.53
CA GLU A 231 15.52 -2.94 -37.30
C GLU A 231 15.91 -3.02 -35.82
N GLU A 232 15.91 -1.90 -35.10
CA GLU A 232 16.41 -1.84 -33.71
C GLU A 232 15.30 -2.01 -32.66
N LEU A 233 14.09 -1.54 -32.94
CA LEU A 233 12.99 -1.50 -31.96
C LEU A 233 11.79 -2.37 -32.35
N GLY A 234 11.72 -2.86 -33.60
CA GLY A 234 10.62 -3.68 -34.10
C GLY A 234 9.27 -2.95 -34.13
N VAL A 235 9.29 -1.61 -34.23
CA VAL A 235 8.09 -0.76 -34.22
C VAL A 235 8.00 0.08 -35.49
N ASP A 236 6.77 0.36 -35.91
CA ASP A 236 6.50 1.30 -37.00
C ASP A 236 6.57 2.76 -36.50
N PRO A 237 6.85 3.74 -37.39
CA PRO A 237 6.81 5.16 -37.04
C PRO A 237 5.45 5.58 -36.47
N SER A 238 5.47 6.52 -35.52
CA SER A 238 4.26 7.07 -34.91
C SER A 238 3.30 7.70 -35.92
N PRO A 239 2.00 7.80 -35.58
CA PRO A 239 1.01 8.44 -36.45
C PRO A 239 1.37 9.87 -36.86
N GLU A 240 2.07 10.63 -36.00
CA GLU A 240 2.51 12.00 -36.29
C GLU A 240 3.57 12.04 -37.38
N THR A 241 4.55 11.14 -37.32
CA THR A 241 5.62 11.04 -38.30
C THR A 241 5.10 10.48 -39.64
N ALA A 242 4.16 9.52 -39.58
CA ALA A 242 3.45 9.02 -40.75
C ALA A 242 2.58 10.11 -41.42
N ALA A 243 1.89 10.95 -40.63
CA ALA A 243 1.10 12.06 -41.15
C ALA A 243 1.97 13.11 -41.86
N LEU A 244 3.14 13.44 -41.29
CA LEU A 244 4.11 14.35 -41.94
C LEU A 244 4.61 13.77 -43.27
N TYR A 245 4.87 12.47 -43.33
CA TYR A 245 5.25 11.78 -44.57
C TYR A 245 4.15 11.84 -45.63
N SER A 246 2.88 11.58 -45.26
CA SER A 246 1.74 11.71 -46.16
C SER A 246 1.60 13.13 -46.70
N GLN A 247 1.76 14.15 -45.86
CA GLN A 247 1.74 15.56 -46.29
C GLN A 247 2.86 15.88 -47.29
N LEU A 248 4.07 15.36 -47.03
CA LEU A 248 5.21 15.48 -47.92
C LEU A 248 5.01 14.73 -49.24
N LEU A 249 4.19 13.68 -49.32
CA LEU A 249 3.88 13.00 -50.59
C LEU A 249 2.80 13.74 -51.41
N GLU A 250 1.87 14.39 -50.75
CA GLU A 250 0.77 15.13 -51.39
C GLU A 250 1.19 16.51 -51.93
N GLY A 251 2.36 17.01 -51.52
CA GLY A 251 2.93 18.26 -52.03
C GLY A 251 2.44 19.51 -51.31
N HIS A 252 1.92 19.36 -50.10
CA HIS A 252 1.54 20.48 -49.25
C HIS A 252 2.79 21.28 -48.83
N THR A 253 2.66 22.59 -48.83
CA THR A 253 3.70 23.49 -48.31
C THR A 253 3.68 23.41 -46.79
N ILE A 254 4.78 22.93 -46.18
CA ILE A 254 4.92 22.92 -44.73
C ILE A 254 5.32 24.33 -44.32
N GLU A 255 4.33 25.15 -43.93
CA GLU A 255 4.61 26.45 -43.35
C GLU A 255 5.40 26.25 -42.06
N GLY A 256 6.54 26.95 -41.95
CA GLY A 256 7.31 26.99 -40.71
C GLY A 256 6.45 27.60 -39.62
N GLN A 257 6.50 27.01 -38.42
CA GLN A 257 5.87 27.61 -37.24
C GLN A 257 6.24 29.09 -37.17
N SER A 258 5.23 29.94 -37.11
CA SER A 258 5.43 31.39 -37.13
C SER A 258 6.28 31.81 -35.92
N ALA A 259 7.06 32.88 -36.08
CA ALA A 259 7.82 33.48 -34.97
C ALA A 259 6.93 33.84 -33.77
N ASP A 260 5.61 34.00 -33.97
CA ASP A 260 4.62 34.25 -32.91
C ASP A 260 4.20 32.97 -32.15
N GLU A 261 4.27 31.78 -32.74
CA GLU A 261 4.05 30.51 -32.03
C GLU A 261 5.30 30.03 -31.28
N LEU A 262 6.49 30.36 -31.82
CA LEU A 262 7.77 30.24 -31.09
C LEU A 262 7.88 31.28 -29.97
N SER A 263 7.28 32.47 -30.13
CA SER A 263 7.13 33.46 -29.06
C SER A 263 6.13 33.01 -27.99
N ALA A 264 5.01 32.38 -28.36
CA ALA A 264 4.04 31.84 -27.40
C ALA A 264 4.57 30.64 -26.60
N THR A 265 5.52 29.88 -27.17
CA THR A 265 6.25 28.81 -26.48
C THR A 265 7.52 29.30 -25.77
N ALA A 266 8.10 30.44 -26.18
CA ALA A 266 9.14 31.15 -25.43
C ALA A 266 8.59 32.04 -24.30
N SER A 267 7.29 32.36 -24.30
CA SER A 267 6.59 33.17 -23.28
C SER A 267 6.12 32.36 -22.07
N VAL A 268 6.49 31.07 -21.99
CA VAL A 268 6.39 30.26 -20.76
C VAL A 268 7.78 29.77 -20.39
N MET A 269 8.74 30.70 -20.32
CA MET A 269 9.85 30.55 -19.40
C MET A 269 9.33 30.97 -18.02
N PRO A 270 9.29 30.09 -17.00
CA PRO A 270 9.16 30.59 -15.64
C PRO A 270 10.38 31.46 -15.39
N THR A 271 10.16 32.74 -15.09
CA THR A 271 11.15 33.63 -14.47
C THR A 271 11.53 33.05 -13.12
N ALA A 272 12.40 32.05 -13.14
CA ALA A 272 13.18 31.62 -11.99
C ALA A 272 14.57 32.22 -12.24
N SER A 273 14.85 33.30 -11.53
CA SER A 273 16.18 33.86 -11.35
C SER A 273 17.14 32.72 -11.00
N VAL A 274 17.94 32.27 -11.97
CA VAL A 274 19.07 31.40 -11.71
C VAL A 274 20.21 32.29 -11.23
N GLN A 275 20.26 32.45 -9.92
CA GLN A 275 21.50 32.74 -9.22
C GLN A 275 21.95 31.48 -8.51
N GLY A 276 23.10 30.94 -8.95
CA GLY A 276 23.90 30.00 -8.18
C GLY A 276 24.07 28.63 -8.81
N MET A 277 25.01 28.51 -9.75
CA MET A 277 25.83 27.30 -9.74
C MET A 277 26.64 27.27 -8.44
N GLY A 278 26.18 26.43 -7.53
CA GLY A 278 26.72 26.34 -6.19
C GLY A 278 25.82 25.56 -5.23
N ARG A 279 25.48 24.32 -5.58
CA ARG A 279 25.62 23.12 -4.74
C ARG A 279 24.86 21.96 -5.36
N PHE A 280 25.54 20.82 -5.52
CA PHE A 280 24.91 19.51 -5.63
C PHE A 280 23.71 19.45 -4.68
N ARG A 281 22.60 18.86 -5.13
CA ARG A 281 21.45 18.65 -4.25
C ARG A 281 21.93 17.85 -3.04
N HIS A 282 22.01 18.52 -1.89
CA HIS A 282 22.49 17.87 -0.67
C HIS A 282 21.36 16.99 -0.15
N VAL A 283 21.53 15.67 -0.29
CA VAL A 283 20.68 14.68 0.36
C VAL A 283 21.31 14.37 1.72
N ASP A 284 20.63 14.75 2.79
CA ASP A 284 20.92 14.25 4.13
C ASP A 284 20.06 13.00 4.37
N PRO A 285 20.63 11.79 4.23
CA PRO A 285 19.85 10.57 4.31
C PRO A 285 19.39 10.24 5.73
N GLY A 286 20.00 10.77 6.79
CA GLY A 286 19.67 10.38 8.17
C GLY A 286 19.52 8.86 8.35
N ASP A 287 18.32 8.42 8.73
CA ASP A 287 17.92 7.02 8.91
C ASP A 287 17.27 6.37 7.66
N MET A 288 17.45 6.96 6.47
CA MET A 288 16.87 6.46 5.23
C MET A 288 17.38 5.04 4.92
N PRO A 289 16.49 4.07 4.63
CA PRO A 289 16.90 2.75 4.20
C PRO A 289 17.65 2.78 2.86
N GLY A 290 18.49 1.76 2.60
CA GLY A 290 19.15 1.59 1.31
C GLY A 290 18.16 1.40 0.15
N ARG A 291 18.60 1.66 -1.09
CA ARG A 291 17.75 1.54 -2.29
C ARG A 291 17.19 0.13 -2.42
N THR A 292 15.87 0.00 -2.48
CA THR A 292 15.17 -1.28 -2.64
C THR A 292 14.49 -1.36 -4.00
N HIS A 293 14.60 -2.49 -4.70
CA HIS A 293 13.89 -2.71 -5.96
C HIS A 293 12.37 -2.68 -5.75
N ILE A 294 11.67 -1.77 -6.43
CA ILE A 294 10.21 -1.62 -6.30
C ILE A 294 9.53 -2.19 -7.53
N LEU A 295 8.88 -3.35 -7.36
CA LEU A 295 8.09 -3.98 -8.41
C LEU A 295 6.68 -3.39 -8.46
N GLY A 296 6.24 -2.96 -9.64
CA GLY A 296 4.84 -2.66 -9.92
C GLY A 296 4.30 -1.35 -9.32
N ARG A 297 5.14 -0.45 -8.82
CA ARG A 297 4.73 0.84 -8.24
C ARG A 297 5.03 2.07 -9.11
N PHE A 298 5.35 1.87 -10.39
CA PHE A 298 5.69 2.96 -11.32
C PHE A 298 4.60 4.04 -11.41
N HIS A 299 3.33 3.66 -11.41
CA HIS A 299 2.21 4.61 -11.42
C HIS A 299 2.21 5.49 -10.17
N GLN A 300 2.30 4.90 -8.97
CA GLN A 300 2.33 5.67 -7.72
C GLN A 300 3.59 6.53 -7.59
N LEU A 301 4.72 6.06 -8.13
CA LEU A 301 5.95 6.83 -8.18
C LEU A 301 5.80 8.03 -9.13
N ALA A 302 5.16 7.85 -10.29
CA ALA A 302 4.87 8.93 -11.23
C ALA A 302 3.89 9.95 -10.64
N GLU A 303 2.84 9.49 -9.95
CA GLU A 303 1.89 10.31 -9.24
C GLU A 303 2.57 11.16 -8.16
N LEU A 304 3.40 10.56 -7.32
CA LEU A 304 4.22 11.29 -6.33
C LEU A 304 5.18 12.29 -6.97
N THR A 305 5.78 11.93 -8.11
CA THR A 305 6.68 12.83 -8.85
C THR A 305 5.91 14.05 -9.36
N ASN A 306 4.73 13.85 -9.95
CA ASN A 306 3.84 14.91 -10.41
C ASN A 306 3.37 15.82 -9.26
N SER A 307 3.00 15.25 -8.10
CA SER A 307 2.61 16.04 -6.92
C SER A 307 3.75 16.94 -6.43
N LEU A 308 4.99 16.46 -6.46
CA LEU A 308 6.15 17.23 -6.02
C LEU A 308 6.66 18.23 -7.06
N ILE A 309 6.72 17.85 -8.33
CA ILE A 309 7.35 18.68 -9.38
C ILE A 309 6.34 19.63 -10.00
N ASP A 310 5.26 19.09 -10.57
CA ASP A 310 4.31 19.84 -11.40
C ASP A 310 3.27 20.57 -10.53
N LYS A 311 2.61 19.86 -9.61
CA LYS A 311 1.62 20.47 -8.69
C LYS A 311 2.27 21.32 -7.60
N ARG A 312 3.57 21.12 -7.35
CA ARG A 312 4.35 21.77 -6.28
C ARG A 312 3.69 21.73 -4.91
N CYS A 313 3.15 20.57 -4.52
CA CYS A 313 2.53 20.38 -3.22
C CYS A 313 3.48 20.75 -2.07
N THR A 314 2.94 21.34 -1.00
CA THR A 314 3.69 21.70 0.20
C THR A 314 3.62 20.64 1.29
N LEU A 315 2.64 19.74 1.20
CA LEU A 315 2.47 18.58 2.05
C LEU A 315 1.97 17.39 1.21
N VAL A 316 2.68 16.27 1.27
CA VAL A 316 2.28 15.02 0.64
C VAL A 316 2.29 13.91 1.68
N VAL A 317 1.22 13.13 1.77
CA VAL A 317 1.13 12.00 2.70
C VAL A 317 0.98 10.70 1.95
N ILE A 318 1.87 9.75 2.21
CA ILE A 318 1.78 8.36 1.76
C ILE A 318 1.25 7.52 2.92
N SER A 319 0.02 7.04 2.81
CA SER A 319 -0.60 6.20 3.86
C SER A 319 -0.91 4.77 3.39
N GLY A 320 -0.97 3.81 4.30
CA GLY A 320 -1.34 2.42 3.98
C GLY A 320 -0.87 1.42 5.02
N MET A 321 -1.31 0.16 4.91
CA MET A 321 -0.99 -0.92 5.85
C MET A 321 0.53 -1.04 6.10
N GLY A 322 0.95 -1.47 7.30
CA GLY A 322 2.36 -1.79 7.54
C GLY A 322 2.90 -2.82 6.54
N GLY A 323 4.15 -2.68 6.11
CA GLY A 323 4.76 -3.56 5.10
C GLY A 323 4.32 -3.32 3.65
N VAL A 324 3.33 -2.45 3.36
CA VAL A 324 2.79 -2.22 2.00
C VAL A 324 3.80 -1.60 1.01
N GLY A 325 4.93 -1.07 1.51
CA GLY A 325 6.00 -0.47 0.71
C GLY A 325 6.05 1.06 0.70
N LYS A 326 5.46 1.75 1.69
CA LYS A 326 5.49 3.23 1.79
C LYS A 326 6.90 3.79 1.84
N THR A 327 7.70 3.32 2.82
CA THR A 327 9.08 3.74 3.01
C THR A 327 9.91 3.43 1.78
N ALA A 328 9.78 2.23 1.20
CA ALA A 328 10.45 1.88 -0.05
C ALA A 328 10.11 2.86 -1.18
N LEU A 329 8.83 3.18 -1.38
CA LEU A 329 8.38 4.13 -2.40
C LEU A 329 8.94 5.55 -2.18
N ALA A 330 8.93 6.03 -0.93
CA ALA A 330 9.52 7.31 -0.57
C ALA A 330 11.05 7.31 -0.78
N THR A 331 11.74 6.22 -0.46
CA THR A 331 13.18 6.06 -0.70
C THR A 331 13.49 6.11 -2.19
N GLU A 332 12.77 5.38 -3.04
CA GLU A 332 13.01 5.43 -4.50
C GLU A 332 12.67 6.79 -5.10
N LEU A 333 11.64 7.46 -4.59
CA LEU A 333 11.34 8.84 -4.96
C LEU A 333 12.49 9.79 -4.62
N VAL A 334 13.08 9.68 -3.42
CA VAL A 334 14.23 10.49 -3.03
C VAL A 334 15.44 10.21 -3.93
N HIS A 335 15.73 8.95 -4.24
CA HIS A 335 16.82 8.61 -5.18
C HIS A 335 16.57 9.19 -6.56
N ARG A 336 15.37 9.00 -7.11
CA ARG A 336 14.99 9.54 -8.43
C ARG A 336 15.08 11.06 -8.45
N LEU A 337 14.57 11.72 -7.43
CA LEU A 337 14.68 13.17 -7.32
C LEU A 337 16.16 13.57 -7.27
N ALA A 338 16.99 12.94 -6.45
CA ALA A 338 18.41 13.24 -6.33
C ALA A 338 19.18 13.07 -7.65
N GLU A 339 18.74 12.16 -8.52
CA GLU A 339 19.29 11.94 -9.87
C GLU A 339 18.82 13.01 -10.88
N LEU A 340 17.69 13.69 -10.65
CA LEU A 340 17.16 14.74 -11.54
C LEU A 340 17.85 16.10 -11.28
N PRO A 341 18.05 16.94 -12.32
CA PRO A 341 18.59 18.30 -12.15
C PRO A 341 17.78 19.15 -11.18
N ILE A 342 18.45 20.04 -10.42
CA ILE A 342 17.76 21.00 -9.53
C ILE A 342 16.83 21.91 -10.34
N ALA A 343 17.19 22.28 -11.57
CA ALA A 343 16.33 23.07 -12.45
C ALA A 343 14.96 22.41 -12.71
N GLN A 344 14.91 21.08 -12.80
CA GLN A 344 13.67 20.34 -13.04
C GLN A 344 12.82 20.19 -11.77
N THR A 345 13.44 19.93 -10.62
CA THR A 345 12.67 19.66 -9.38
C THR A 345 12.47 20.90 -8.50
N GLY A 346 13.33 21.90 -8.63
CA GLY A 346 13.46 23.05 -7.72
C GLY A 346 14.01 22.72 -6.33
N PHE A 347 14.19 21.44 -5.95
CA PHE A 347 14.67 21.08 -4.61
C PHE A 347 16.19 21.26 -4.50
N THR A 348 16.60 22.20 -3.65
CA THR A 348 18.01 22.49 -3.36
C THR A 348 18.61 21.50 -2.36
N GLN A 349 17.79 20.97 -1.44
CA GLN A 349 18.17 19.99 -0.42
C GLN A 349 17.03 19.00 -0.16
N ILE A 350 17.38 17.78 0.22
CA ILE A 350 16.45 16.74 0.67
C ILE A 350 16.95 16.24 2.04
N VAL A 351 16.08 16.24 3.05
CA VAL A 351 16.44 15.80 4.40
C VAL A 351 15.46 14.72 4.86
N TRP A 352 15.98 13.55 5.25
CA TRP A 352 15.17 12.43 5.73
C TRP A 352 15.36 12.21 7.23
N ARG A 353 14.27 12.05 7.98
CA ARG A 353 14.29 11.65 9.40
C ARG A 353 13.22 10.61 9.70
N SER A 354 13.51 9.71 10.64
CA SER A 354 12.53 8.76 11.16
C SER A 354 11.90 9.27 12.44
N LEU A 355 10.58 9.10 12.57
CA LEU A 355 9.84 9.41 13.79
C LEU A 355 9.67 8.19 14.70
N ILE A 356 10.26 7.03 14.36
CA ILE A 356 10.06 5.77 15.11
C ILE A 356 10.44 5.89 16.60
N ASN A 357 11.47 6.69 16.92
CA ASN A 357 11.91 6.94 18.29
C ASN A 357 11.18 8.11 18.97
N THR A 358 10.17 8.67 18.30
CA THR A 358 9.31 9.76 18.78
C THR A 358 10.09 10.97 19.34
N PRO A 359 10.99 11.60 18.54
CA PRO A 359 11.73 12.78 19.00
C PRO A 359 10.80 13.95 19.29
N ALA A 360 11.19 14.84 20.21
CA ALA A 360 10.45 16.09 20.39
C ALA A 360 10.63 16.98 19.15
N LEU A 361 9.57 17.71 18.76
CA LEU A 361 9.64 18.58 17.57
C LEU A 361 10.77 19.62 17.68
N GLY A 362 11.03 20.14 18.88
CA GLY A 362 12.10 21.11 19.11
C GLY A 362 13.49 20.57 18.74
N ASP A 363 13.77 19.32 19.07
CA ASP A 363 15.06 18.67 18.76
C ASP A 363 15.18 18.41 17.25
N LEU A 364 14.07 17.99 16.63
CA LEU A 364 14.00 17.78 15.18
C LEU A 364 14.20 19.09 14.40
N VAL A 365 13.61 20.19 14.87
CA VAL A 365 13.79 21.51 14.25
C VAL A 365 15.22 22.02 14.46
N ASP A 366 15.83 21.79 15.61
CA ASP A 366 17.24 22.13 15.82
C ASP A 366 18.16 21.40 14.84
N ASP A 367 17.90 20.11 14.64
CA ASP A 367 18.62 19.31 13.65
C ASP A 367 18.43 19.84 12.23
N TRP A 368 17.18 20.13 11.80
CA TRP A 368 16.92 20.74 10.50
C TRP A 368 17.59 22.11 10.34
N LEU A 369 17.55 22.98 11.35
CA LEU A 369 18.21 24.28 11.28
C LEU A 369 19.72 24.16 11.12
N ARG A 370 20.35 23.15 11.75
CA ARG A 370 21.78 22.85 11.56
C ARG A 370 22.08 22.29 10.17
N THR A 371 21.25 21.39 9.67
CA THR A 371 21.42 20.78 8.34
C THR A 371 21.17 21.76 7.19
N LEU A 372 20.16 22.64 7.33
CA LEU A 372 19.75 23.58 6.28
C LEU A 372 20.51 24.93 6.34
N GLY A 373 21.08 25.28 7.50
CA GLY A 373 21.85 26.50 7.74
C GLY A 373 23.30 26.43 7.23
N GLN A 374 23.86 27.57 6.80
CA GLN A 374 25.24 27.65 6.28
C GLN A 374 26.26 28.24 7.28
N SER A 375 25.90 28.51 8.54
CA SER A 375 26.80 29.16 9.51
C SER A 375 26.65 28.59 10.93
N PRO A 376 27.70 27.98 11.51
CA PRO A 376 27.70 27.47 12.89
C PRO A 376 27.68 28.56 13.99
N SER A 377 27.70 29.85 13.63
CA SER A 377 28.06 30.95 14.53
C SER A 377 26.89 31.75 15.12
N ALA A 378 25.65 31.53 14.68
CA ALA A 378 24.46 32.11 15.31
C ALA A 378 23.83 31.07 16.26
N GLY A 379 23.68 31.41 17.54
CA GLY A 379 22.99 30.54 18.50
C GLY A 379 21.57 30.25 18.06
N LEU A 380 21.12 28.99 18.24
CA LEU A 380 19.75 28.60 17.95
C LEU A 380 18.78 29.26 18.95
N PRO A 381 17.60 29.72 18.52
CA PRO A 381 16.60 30.28 19.44
C PRO A 381 16.14 29.24 20.48
N ASP A 382 15.94 29.62 21.74
CA ASP A 382 15.52 28.67 22.78
C ASP A 382 14.04 28.25 22.68
N ARG A 383 13.18 29.13 22.15
CA ARG A 383 11.72 28.90 22.05
C ARG A 383 11.34 28.24 20.73
N LEU A 384 10.48 27.21 20.80
CA LEU A 384 10.01 26.47 19.62
C LEU A 384 9.39 27.38 18.54
N ASP A 385 8.57 28.36 18.91
CA ASP A 385 7.97 29.29 17.93
C ASP A 385 9.02 30.09 17.16
N ALA A 386 10.09 30.51 17.84
CA ALA A 386 11.20 31.22 17.22
C ALA A 386 12.01 30.28 16.30
N LYS A 387 12.25 29.03 16.74
CA LYS A 387 12.89 28.00 15.91
C LYS A 387 12.09 27.72 14.64
N LEU A 388 10.77 27.54 14.76
CA LEU A 388 9.86 27.38 13.62
C LEU A 388 9.88 28.62 12.71
N GLY A 389 9.87 29.83 13.27
CA GLY A 389 10.04 31.07 12.50
C GLY A 389 11.29 31.06 11.63
N SER A 390 12.44 30.70 12.20
CA SER A 390 13.69 30.57 11.45
C SER A 390 13.64 29.47 10.39
N LEU A 391 13.04 28.32 10.69
CA LEU A 391 12.89 27.22 9.74
C LEU A 391 12.05 27.67 8.53
N PHE A 392 10.87 28.25 8.77
CA PHE A 392 9.99 28.68 7.69
C PHE A 392 10.61 29.82 6.86
N ALA A 393 11.43 30.70 7.45
CA ALA A 393 12.20 31.68 6.67
C ALA A 393 13.18 30.99 5.69
N ILE A 394 13.79 29.87 6.07
CA ILE A 394 14.63 29.07 5.17
C ILE A 394 13.78 28.38 4.10
N LEU A 395 12.67 27.74 4.49
CA LEU A 395 11.77 27.01 3.60
C LEU A 395 11.07 27.92 2.56
N ASP A 396 10.95 29.21 2.88
CA ASP A 396 10.44 30.25 2.00
C ASP A 396 11.51 30.78 1.04
N GLN A 397 12.79 30.86 1.46
CA GLN A 397 13.89 31.30 0.58
C GLN A 397 14.40 30.20 -0.36
N ARG A 398 14.31 28.94 0.08
CA ARG A 398 14.85 27.77 -0.62
C ARG A 398 13.81 26.67 -0.61
N ARG A 399 13.58 26.05 -1.78
CA ARG A 399 12.74 24.86 -1.88
C ARG A 399 13.51 23.64 -1.39
N VAL A 400 13.03 23.06 -0.30
CA VAL A 400 13.59 21.90 0.41
C VAL A 400 12.53 20.80 0.49
N LEU A 401 12.96 19.54 0.38
CA LEU A 401 12.11 18.39 0.66
C LEU A 401 12.46 17.83 2.04
N LEU A 402 11.53 17.94 2.99
CA LEU A 402 11.63 17.28 4.27
C LEU A 402 10.85 15.96 4.21
N VAL A 403 11.48 14.83 4.52
CA VAL A 403 10.83 13.52 4.57
C VAL A 403 10.79 13.04 6.02
N LEU A 404 9.59 12.75 6.52
CA LEU A 404 9.37 12.13 7.82
C LEU A 404 8.77 10.74 7.65
N ASP A 405 9.54 9.74 8.03
CA ASP A 405 9.12 8.34 8.00
C ASP A 405 8.45 7.93 9.32
N ASN A 406 7.40 7.11 9.26
CA ASN A 406 6.66 6.56 10.41
C ASN A 406 5.97 7.62 11.30
N ALA A 407 5.25 8.56 10.68
CA ALA A 407 4.55 9.63 11.40
C ALA A 407 3.47 9.15 12.37
N GLU A 408 3.06 7.88 12.33
CA GLU A 408 2.15 7.28 13.30
C GLU A 408 2.72 7.12 14.72
N SER A 409 4.01 7.36 14.90
CA SER A 409 4.70 7.26 16.18
C SER A 409 4.37 8.42 17.12
N VAL A 410 4.04 9.60 16.57
CA VAL A 410 3.62 10.80 17.33
C VAL A 410 2.10 10.90 17.49
N MET A 411 1.34 10.01 16.85
CA MET A 411 -0.13 10.01 16.88
C MET A 411 -0.67 9.22 18.08
N ALA A 412 -1.77 9.70 18.66
CA ALA A 412 -2.42 9.04 19.79
C ALA A 412 -3.11 7.74 19.39
N ILE A 413 -3.22 6.84 20.36
CA ILE A 413 -4.00 5.61 20.29
C ILE A 413 -5.48 5.99 20.48
N GLY A 414 -6.36 5.62 19.53
CA GLY A 414 -7.79 5.83 19.64
C GLY A 414 -8.31 7.21 19.22
N ASN A 415 -9.51 7.56 19.70
CA ASN A 415 -10.31 8.70 19.25
C ASN A 415 -10.04 9.95 20.12
N THR A 416 -8.80 10.43 20.22
CA THR A 416 -8.49 11.64 21.00
C THR A 416 -8.85 12.92 20.23
N THR A 417 -9.13 14.00 20.96
CA THR A 417 -9.54 15.31 20.41
C THR A 417 -8.46 15.97 19.56
N SER A 418 -7.17 15.81 19.92
CA SER A 418 -6.05 16.32 19.11
C SER A 418 -5.56 15.31 18.07
N GLY A 419 -5.69 14.00 18.32
CA GLY A 419 -5.15 12.94 17.47
C GLY A 419 -3.64 12.69 17.65
N TYR A 420 -2.98 13.35 18.60
CA TYR A 420 -1.54 13.21 18.91
C TYR A 420 -1.31 12.71 20.33
N ARG A 421 -0.18 12.05 20.57
CA ARG A 421 0.21 11.59 21.92
C ARG A 421 0.44 12.79 22.82
N ASP A 422 0.20 12.63 24.13
CA ASP A 422 0.43 13.70 25.11
C ASP A 422 1.86 14.25 24.99
N GLY A 423 1.98 15.57 24.83
CA GLY A 423 3.26 16.26 24.65
C GLY A 423 3.72 16.41 23.19
N PHE A 424 2.99 15.84 22.22
CA PHE A 424 3.33 15.89 20.79
C PHE A 424 2.40 16.78 19.96
N ASP A 425 1.49 17.53 20.57
CA ASP A 425 0.58 18.46 19.87
C ASP A 425 1.31 19.53 19.04
N SER A 426 2.58 19.80 19.35
CA SER A 426 3.42 20.69 18.53
C SER A 426 3.58 20.20 17.07
N TYR A 427 3.54 18.88 16.82
CA TYR A 427 3.56 18.32 15.47
C TYR A 427 2.30 18.66 14.68
N HIS A 428 1.14 18.74 15.34
CA HIS A 428 -0.11 19.14 14.71
C HIS A 428 0.02 20.52 14.07
N HIS A 429 0.44 21.50 14.87
CA HIS A 429 0.62 22.88 14.42
C HIS A 429 1.68 23.01 13.33
N PHE A 430 2.75 22.21 13.40
CA PHE A 430 3.77 22.18 12.35
C PHE A 430 3.22 21.66 11.02
N PHE A 431 2.49 20.55 11.02
CA PHE A 431 1.89 19.99 9.79
C PHE A 431 0.83 20.92 9.21
N GLU A 432 0.00 21.55 10.05
CA GLU A 432 -0.92 22.58 9.59
C GLU A 432 -0.16 23.72 8.93
N ARG A 433 0.89 24.24 9.56
CA ARG A 433 1.66 25.36 8.99
C ARG A 433 2.33 25.01 7.66
N MET A 434 2.84 23.77 7.51
CA MET A 434 3.34 23.27 6.22
C MET A 434 2.23 23.21 5.14
N ALA A 435 1.01 22.87 5.55
CA ALA A 435 -0.14 22.77 4.66
C ALA A 435 -0.75 24.12 4.24
N HIS A 436 -0.41 25.26 4.87
CA HIS A 436 -1.00 26.55 4.48
C HIS A 436 -0.33 27.18 3.24
N GLY A 437 0.85 26.70 2.82
CA GLY A 437 1.44 27.06 1.53
C GLY A 437 2.18 28.39 1.47
N TYR A 438 2.46 29.06 2.60
CA TYR A 438 3.28 30.29 2.66
C TYR A 438 4.79 30.02 2.50
N HIS A 439 5.17 28.98 1.76
CA HIS A 439 6.55 28.59 1.48
C HIS A 439 6.62 27.73 0.22
N GLN A 440 7.79 27.64 -0.39
CA GLN A 440 8.02 26.88 -1.63
C GLN A 440 8.49 25.42 -1.41
N SER A 441 8.75 25.06 -0.16
CA SER A 441 9.20 23.72 0.26
C SER A 441 8.08 22.68 0.39
N CYS A 442 8.44 21.40 0.50
CA CYS A 442 7.49 20.30 0.69
C CYS A 442 7.85 19.42 1.90
N LEU A 443 6.83 19.01 2.66
CA LEU A 443 6.90 17.94 3.64
C LEU A 443 6.29 16.65 3.08
N LEU A 444 7.07 15.57 3.02
CA LEU A 444 6.60 14.23 2.68
C LEU A 444 6.49 13.39 3.94
N LEU A 445 5.29 12.90 4.25
CA LEU A 445 5.04 12.01 5.37
C LEU A 445 4.78 10.59 4.88
N THR A 446 5.46 9.60 5.46
CA THR A 446 4.98 8.22 5.39
C THR A 446 4.26 7.90 6.70
N SER A 447 3.10 7.26 6.60
CA SER A 447 2.42 6.80 7.81
C SER A 447 1.51 5.59 7.58
N ARG A 448 1.26 4.82 8.63
CA ARG A 448 0.25 3.74 8.58
C ARG A 448 -1.17 4.26 8.38
N GLU A 449 -1.47 5.41 8.97
CA GLU A 449 -2.75 6.10 8.87
C GLU A 449 -2.51 7.59 8.61
N ALA A 450 -3.35 8.26 7.84
CA ALA A 450 -3.18 9.70 7.66
C ALA A 450 -3.75 10.46 8.86
N PRO A 451 -3.04 11.46 9.43
CA PRO A 451 -3.57 12.31 10.49
C PRO A 451 -4.89 12.97 10.05
N ARG A 452 -5.85 13.04 10.98
CA ARG A 452 -7.22 13.56 10.69
C ARG A 452 -7.23 14.99 10.20
N SER A 453 -6.40 15.83 10.80
CA SER A 453 -6.20 17.22 10.38
C SER A 453 -5.76 17.28 8.92
N ILE A 454 -4.79 16.44 8.52
CA ILE A 454 -4.24 16.44 7.16
C ILE A 454 -5.26 15.98 6.12
N GLN A 455 -6.11 15.00 6.43
CA GLN A 455 -7.18 14.61 5.50
C GLN A 455 -8.16 15.75 5.23
N ARG A 456 -8.45 16.59 6.23
CA ARG A 456 -9.27 17.80 6.03
C ARG A 456 -8.52 18.84 5.20
N LEU A 457 -7.24 19.05 5.52
CA LEU A 457 -6.39 19.98 4.77
C LEU A 457 -6.25 19.60 3.29
N ALA A 458 -6.22 18.31 2.95
CA ALA A 458 -6.19 17.83 1.56
C ALA A 458 -7.48 18.16 0.78
N ILE A 459 -8.60 18.37 1.47
CA ILE A 459 -9.86 18.83 0.87
C ILE A 459 -9.83 20.35 0.68
N ASP A 460 -9.30 21.06 1.67
CA ASP A 460 -9.35 22.52 1.73
C ASP A 460 -8.23 23.19 0.89
N TYR A 461 -7.10 22.49 0.67
CA TYR A 461 -5.91 23.03 0.01
C TYR A 461 -5.46 22.16 -1.17
N ALA A 462 -5.45 22.75 -2.38
CA ALA A 462 -5.03 22.07 -3.62
C ALA A 462 -3.55 21.64 -3.63
N HIS A 463 -2.71 22.25 -2.80
CA HIS A 463 -1.28 21.93 -2.65
C HIS A 463 -1.00 20.90 -1.54
N VAL A 464 -2.02 20.24 -1.01
CA VAL A 464 -1.88 19.10 -0.08
C VAL A 464 -2.36 17.84 -0.80
N ASP A 465 -1.49 16.84 -0.94
CA ASP A 465 -1.82 15.59 -1.62
C ASP A 465 -1.80 14.40 -0.65
N HIS A 466 -2.71 13.45 -0.85
CA HIS A 466 -2.85 12.25 -0.02
C HIS A 466 -2.95 11.01 -0.89
N ILE A 467 -1.89 10.20 -0.88
CA ILE A 467 -1.78 8.98 -1.68
C ILE A 467 -1.92 7.77 -0.77
N ARG A 468 -3.01 7.01 -0.96
CA ARG A 468 -3.27 5.77 -0.21
C ARG A 468 -2.72 4.56 -0.96
N LEU A 469 -1.65 3.96 -0.43
CA LEU A 469 -1.09 2.72 -0.95
C LEU A 469 -1.90 1.50 -0.51
N GLN A 470 -2.45 0.81 -1.50
CA GLN A 470 -3.01 -0.53 -1.35
C GLN A 470 -1.96 -1.61 -1.63
N GLY A 471 -2.29 -2.87 -1.35
CA GLY A 471 -1.49 -4.02 -1.77
C GLY A 471 -1.26 -4.07 -3.29
N LEU A 472 -0.30 -4.89 -3.71
CA LEU A 472 -0.04 -5.15 -5.12
C LEU A 472 -1.23 -5.84 -5.78
N SER A 473 -1.49 -5.53 -7.06
CA SER A 473 -2.47 -6.28 -7.87
C SER A 473 -2.05 -7.75 -7.96
N PRO A 474 -2.98 -8.67 -8.24
CA PRO A 474 -2.67 -10.07 -8.47
C PRO A 474 -1.51 -10.27 -9.46
N GLU A 475 -1.48 -9.55 -10.59
CA GLU A 475 -0.38 -9.71 -11.55
C GLU A 475 0.97 -9.29 -10.98
N LYS A 476 1.02 -8.12 -10.31
CA LYS A 476 2.24 -7.55 -9.74
C LYS A 476 2.75 -8.37 -8.55
N GLY A 477 1.85 -8.86 -7.70
CA GLY A 477 2.20 -9.74 -6.59
C GLY A 477 2.75 -11.08 -7.08
N MET A 478 2.17 -11.67 -8.13
CA MET A 478 2.70 -12.89 -8.73
C MET A 478 4.07 -12.66 -9.35
N ALA A 479 4.31 -11.51 -10.00
CA ALA A 479 5.62 -11.14 -10.51
C ALA A 479 6.67 -11.07 -9.39
N LEU A 480 6.31 -10.51 -8.23
CA LEU A 480 7.19 -10.48 -7.05
C LEU A 480 7.49 -11.89 -6.51
N LEU A 481 6.51 -12.79 -6.46
CA LEU A 481 6.74 -14.18 -6.03
C LEU A 481 7.63 -14.95 -7.03
N ARG A 482 7.49 -14.69 -8.33
CA ARG A 482 8.32 -15.31 -9.39
C ARG A 482 9.75 -14.81 -9.39
N ASP A 483 9.97 -13.51 -9.16
CA ASP A 483 11.31 -12.92 -8.99
C ASP A 483 12.08 -13.61 -7.83
N ARG A 484 11.33 -14.08 -6.83
CA ARG A 484 11.82 -14.89 -5.70
C ARG A 484 11.97 -16.38 -5.99
N LYS A 485 11.82 -16.81 -7.25
CA LYS A 485 11.96 -18.21 -7.71
C LYS A 485 10.97 -19.20 -7.06
N LEU A 486 9.76 -18.78 -6.70
CA LEU A 486 8.72 -19.73 -6.29
C LEU A 486 8.18 -20.48 -7.50
N ALA A 487 8.16 -21.81 -7.40
CA ALA A 487 7.51 -22.72 -8.32
C ALA A 487 6.06 -22.94 -7.89
N GLY A 488 5.13 -22.70 -8.80
CA GLY A 488 3.71 -22.92 -8.53
C GLY A 488 2.87 -22.48 -9.73
N ASN A 489 1.71 -23.11 -9.90
CA ASN A 489 0.82 -22.73 -10.98
C ASN A 489 0.24 -21.31 -10.76
N GLN A 490 -0.31 -20.71 -11.82
CA GLN A 490 -0.81 -19.33 -11.76
C GLN A 490 -1.97 -19.15 -10.75
N ALA A 491 -2.82 -20.15 -10.56
CA ALA A 491 -3.92 -20.09 -9.59
C ALA A 491 -3.40 -20.09 -8.15
N THR A 492 -2.38 -20.91 -7.88
CA THR A 492 -1.69 -21.03 -6.59
C THR A 492 -1.01 -19.72 -6.20
N LEU A 493 -0.18 -19.16 -7.09
CA LEU A 493 0.47 -17.87 -6.83
C LEU A 493 -0.56 -16.74 -6.68
N ARG A 494 -1.63 -16.75 -7.48
CA ARG A 494 -2.73 -15.79 -7.34
C ARG A 494 -3.44 -15.91 -6.00
N SER A 495 -3.67 -17.14 -5.53
CA SER A 495 -4.27 -17.43 -4.23
C SER A 495 -3.43 -16.88 -3.08
N LEU A 496 -2.10 -17.08 -3.11
CA LEU A 496 -1.18 -16.49 -2.14
C LEU A 496 -1.24 -14.96 -2.14
N VAL A 497 -1.24 -14.33 -3.33
CA VAL A 497 -1.33 -12.87 -3.43
C VAL A 497 -2.64 -12.34 -2.85
N ILE A 498 -3.76 -12.98 -3.16
CA ILE A 498 -5.08 -12.61 -2.62
C ILE A 498 -5.11 -12.81 -1.10
N HIS A 499 -4.58 -13.94 -0.60
CA HIS A 499 -4.54 -14.25 0.83
C HIS A 499 -3.79 -13.16 1.62
N TYR A 500 -2.58 -12.80 1.18
CA TYR A 500 -1.79 -11.74 1.80
C TYR A 500 -2.19 -10.32 1.37
N SER A 501 -3.33 -10.17 0.69
CA SER A 501 -3.87 -8.89 0.23
C SER A 501 -2.85 -8.05 -0.56
N GLY A 502 -1.96 -8.72 -1.30
CA GLY A 502 -0.89 -8.08 -2.07
C GLY A 502 0.17 -7.36 -1.24
N ASN A 503 0.26 -7.58 0.08
CA ASN A 503 1.23 -6.93 0.94
C ASN A 503 2.66 -7.39 0.59
N PRO A 504 3.55 -6.51 0.07
CA PRO A 504 4.89 -6.91 -0.37
C PRO A 504 5.74 -7.52 0.74
N LEU A 505 5.67 -7.02 1.97
CA LEU A 505 6.44 -7.60 3.08
C LEU A 505 6.00 -9.03 3.35
N ALA A 506 4.69 -9.25 3.48
CA ALA A 506 4.15 -10.59 3.71
C ALA A 506 4.47 -11.55 2.56
N LEU A 507 4.32 -11.11 1.31
CA LEU A 507 4.69 -11.92 0.14
C LEU A 507 6.18 -12.25 0.10
N LYS A 508 7.03 -11.33 0.56
CA LYS A 508 8.48 -11.57 0.66
C LYS A 508 8.83 -12.59 1.76
N LEU A 509 8.13 -12.56 2.89
CA LEU A 509 8.31 -13.52 3.99
C LEU A 509 7.83 -14.91 3.58
N VAL A 510 6.64 -14.99 3.00
CA VAL A 510 6.08 -16.22 2.43
C VAL A 510 7.01 -16.83 1.42
N ALA A 511 7.51 -16.00 0.49
CA ALA A 511 8.43 -16.47 -0.52
C ALA A 511 9.67 -17.12 0.11
N SER A 512 10.24 -16.49 1.15
CA SER A 512 11.38 -17.06 1.88
C SER A 512 11.03 -18.38 2.56
N ALA A 513 9.89 -18.44 3.25
CA ALA A 513 9.45 -19.64 3.96
C ALA A 513 9.13 -20.81 3.04
N VAL A 514 8.49 -20.56 1.89
CA VAL A 514 8.23 -21.58 0.87
C VAL A 514 9.54 -22.07 0.25
N SER A 515 10.48 -21.17 -0.03
CA SER A 515 11.81 -21.56 -0.52
C SER A 515 12.58 -22.42 0.49
N GLU A 516 12.48 -22.11 1.78
CA GLU A 516 13.21 -22.81 2.85
C GLU A 516 12.56 -24.14 3.25
N LEU A 517 11.24 -24.16 3.50
CA LEU A 517 10.53 -25.31 4.06
C LEU A 517 9.95 -26.24 2.98
N TYR A 518 9.65 -25.71 1.80
CA TYR A 518 8.98 -26.44 0.70
C TYR A 518 9.81 -26.47 -0.58
N THR A 519 11.11 -26.11 -0.52
CA THR A 519 12.02 -26.07 -1.68
C THR A 519 11.50 -25.24 -2.86
N GLY A 520 10.67 -24.24 -2.57
CA GLY A 520 10.07 -23.35 -3.57
C GLY A 520 8.72 -23.83 -4.11
N ASP A 521 8.19 -24.97 -3.68
CA ASP A 521 6.88 -25.50 -4.12
C ASP A 521 5.72 -24.81 -3.37
N ALA A 522 5.08 -23.86 -4.04
CA ALA A 522 3.93 -23.13 -3.51
C ALA A 522 2.64 -23.96 -3.46
N ASP A 523 2.52 -25.01 -4.29
CA ASP A 523 1.35 -25.87 -4.32
C ASP A 523 1.32 -26.76 -3.06
N ALA A 524 2.47 -27.32 -2.68
CA ALA A 524 2.64 -28.07 -1.44
C ALA A 524 2.37 -27.21 -0.19
N PHE A 525 2.89 -25.97 -0.17
CA PHE A 525 2.65 -25.05 0.93
C PHE A 525 1.17 -24.69 1.12
N LEU A 526 0.45 -24.43 0.03
CA LEU A 526 -0.98 -24.11 0.10
C LEU A 526 -1.84 -25.29 0.60
N ALA A 527 -1.41 -26.53 0.36
CA ALA A 527 -2.09 -27.72 0.85
C ALA A 527 -2.01 -27.86 2.37
N ASP A 528 -0.91 -27.45 2.99
CA ASP A 528 -0.68 -27.49 4.44
C ASP A 528 -1.34 -26.34 5.20
N GLY A 529 -1.86 -25.34 4.47
CA GLY A 529 -2.46 -24.13 5.02
C GLY A 529 -1.46 -22.96 5.09
N VAL A 530 -2.00 -21.74 5.03
CA VAL A 530 -1.20 -20.52 4.89
C VAL A 530 -1.09 -19.82 6.25
N PRO A 531 0.08 -19.87 6.93
CA PRO A 531 0.27 -19.24 8.24
C PRO A 531 0.41 -17.72 8.16
N VAL A 532 0.05 -17.01 9.23
CA VAL A 532 0.40 -15.58 9.39
C VAL A 532 1.78 -15.47 10.06
N PHE A 533 2.74 -14.81 9.40
CA PHE A 533 4.10 -14.62 9.92
C PHE A 533 4.14 -13.64 11.11
N GLU A 534 5.08 -13.86 12.04
CA GLU A 534 5.26 -13.06 13.26
C GLU A 534 5.44 -11.55 12.97
N ASP A 535 6.32 -11.17 12.04
CA ASP A 535 6.51 -9.76 11.64
C ASP A 535 5.22 -9.08 11.14
N VAL A 536 4.36 -9.84 10.45
CA VAL A 536 3.08 -9.34 9.94
C VAL A 536 2.06 -9.28 11.08
N ARG A 537 2.10 -10.26 11.99
CA ARG A 537 1.27 -10.31 13.19
C ARG A 537 1.54 -9.12 14.10
N ASP A 538 2.81 -8.77 14.36
CA ASP A 538 3.21 -7.62 15.18
C ASP A 538 2.64 -6.31 14.63
N VAL A 539 2.66 -6.14 13.31
CA VAL A 539 2.09 -4.97 12.63
C VAL A 539 0.56 -4.93 12.83
N LEU A 540 -0.12 -6.07 12.70
CA LEU A 540 -1.56 -6.18 12.89
C LEU A 540 -1.97 -6.01 14.36
N ASP A 541 -1.17 -6.51 15.31
CA ASP A 541 -1.35 -6.30 16.75
C ASP A 541 -1.32 -4.80 17.07
N GLN A 542 -0.31 -4.08 16.56
CA GLN A 542 -0.23 -2.63 16.74
C GLN A 542 -1.43 -1.89 16.13
N HIS A 543 -2.00 -2.37 15.03
CA HIS A 543 -3.21 -1.78 14.44
C HIS A 543 -4.45 -2.10 15.27
N PHE A 544 -4.60 -3.35 15.72
CA PHE A 544 -5.76 -3.84 16.46
C PHE A 544 -5.84 -3.22 17.87
N ASP A 545 -4.71 -3.09 18.54
CA ASP A 545 -4.62 -2.50 19.88
C ASP A 545 -4.91 -0.98 19.86
N ARG A 546 -4.75 -0.32 18.69
CA ARG A 546 -5.09 1.09 18.49
C ARG A 546 -6.57 1.37 18.24
N LEU A 547 -7.37 0.36 17.95
CA LEU A 547 -8.79 0.52 17.68
C LEU A 547 -9.57 0.87 18.95
N SER A 548 -10.55 1.76 18.81
CA SER A 548 -11.59 1.94 19.83
C SER A 548 -12.39 0.64 19.98
N GLU A 549 -13.00 0.43 21.15
CA GLU A 549 -13.78 -0.77 21.45
C GLU A 549 -14.82 -1.09 20.37
N THR A 550 -15.64 -0.12 19.97
CA THR A 550 -16.65 -0.32 18.91
C THR A 550 -16.04 -0.67 17.55
N ALA A 551 -14.83 -0.20 17.24
CA ALA A 551 -14.17 -0.50 15.97
C ALA A 551 -13.57 -1.89 15.99
N ARG A 552 -13.08 -2.32 17.17
CA ARG A 552 -12.65 -3.70 17.42
C ARG A 552 -13.82 -4.66 17.29
N ASP A 553 -14.94 -4.35 17.94
CA ASP A 553 -16.16 -5.17 17.89
C ASP A 553 -16.66 -5.33 16.45
N LEU A 554 -16.64 -4.24 15.67
CA LEU A 554 -16.99 -4.28 14.25
C LEU A 554 -16.03 -5.15 13.43
N LEU A 555 -14.72 -5.03 13.64
CA LEU A 555 -13.74 -5.83 12.94
C LEU A 555 -13.87 -7.31 13.26
N VAL A 556 -14.08 -7.65 14.53
CA VAL A 556 -14.34 -9.02 15.01
C VAL A 556 -15.62 -9.56 14.40
N TRP A 557 -16.71 -8.78 14.44
CA TRP A 557 -18.00 -9.19 13.90
C TRP A 557 -17.93 -9.48 12.40
N LEU A 558 -17.33 -8.57 11.61
CA LEU A 558 -17.12 -8.79 10.18
C LEU A 558 -16.26 -10.04 9.90
N THR A 559 -15.29 -10.33 10.78
CA THR A 559 -14.45 -11.54 10.69
C THR A 559 -15.23 -12.82 10.97
N ILE A 560 -16.25 -12.77 11.83
CA ILE A 560 -17.14 -13.92 12.11
C ILE A 560 -18.13 -14.13 10.96
N VAL A 561 -18.66 -13.06 10.40
CA VAL A 561 -19.62 -13.09 9.27
C VAL A 561 -18.96 -13.66 8.01
N ARG A 562 -17.69 -13.33 7.73
CA ARG A 562 -16.87 -13.86 6.61
C ARG A 562 -17.46 -13.67 5.21
N GLU A 563 -18.41 -12.75 5.05
CA GLU A 563 -18.96 -12.35 3.75
C GLU A 563 -19.05 -10.82 3.67
N PRO A 564 -19.05 -10.24 2.46
CA PRO A 564 -19.27 -8.81 2.28
C PRO A 564 -20.65 -8.41 2.81
N VAL A 565 -20.69 -7.42 3.70
CA VAL A 565 -21.91 -6.98 4.40
C VAL A 565 -22.39 -5.63 3.86
N GLU A 566 -23.68 -5.52 3.57
CA GLU A 566 -24.33 -4.25 3.22
C GLU A 566 -24.43 -3.31 4.42
N PHE A 567 -24.33 -2.00 4.18
CA PHE A 567 -24.33 -1.00 5.25
C PHE A 567 -25.52 -1.11 6.22
N GLU A 568 -26.69 -1.49 5.72
CA GLU A 568 -27.93 -1.63 6.52
C GLU A 568 -27.89 -2.80 7.51
N ASP A 569 -27.11 -3.84 7.22
CA ASP A 569 -26.96 -5.03 8.06
C ASP A 569 -25.75 -4.95 9.01
N VAL A 570 -24.94 -3.89 8.93
CA VAL A 570 -23.75 -3.74 9.76
C VAL A 570 -24.11 -3.62 11.23
N GLY A 571 -23.57 -4.52 12.05
CA GLY A 571 -23.75 -4.49 13.50
C GLY A 571 -25.11 -4.96 14.00
N ARG A 572 -25.92 -5.57 13.13
CA ARG A 572 -27.26 -6.11 13.45
C ARG A 572 -27.27 -7.09 14.62
N ASP A 573 -26.18 -7.81 14.80
CA ASP A 573 -26.00 -8.89 15.79
C ASP A 573 -25.05 -8.49 16.95
N PHE A 574 -24.82 -7.19 17.18
CA PHE A 574 -24.06 -6.73 18.34
C PHE A 574 -24.85 -6.89 19.63
N VAL A 575 -24.16 -7.31 20.70
CA VAL A 575 -24.71 -7.41 22.06
C VAL A 575 -25.08 -6.03 22.61
N ALA A 576 -24.19 -5.04 22.45
CA ALA A 576 -24.48 -3.65 22.76
C ALA A 576 -24.54 -2.86 21.45
N ARG A 577 -25.73 -2.44 21.03
CA ARG A 577 -25.89 -1.72 19.75
C ARG A 577 -25.20 -0.35 19.82
N PRO A 578 -24.16 -0.12 19.00
CA PRO A 578 -23.55 1.20 18.92
C PRO A 578 -24.52 2.17 18.25
N SER A 579 -24.42 3.45 18.59
CA SER A 579 -25.12 4.49 17.86
C SER A 579 -24.67 4.52 16.39
N GLN A 580 -25.54 4.96 15.49
CA GLN A 580 -25.20 5.10 14.07
C GLN A 580 -23.94 5.96 13.86
N ARG A 581 -23.73 6.97 14.72
CA ARG A 581 -22.54 7.81 14.70
C ARG A 581 -21.28 7.01 15.04
N GLU A 582 -21.28 6.24 16.13
CA GLU A 582 -20.14 5.41 16.52
C GLU A 582 -19.82 4.37 15.45
N LEU A 583 -20.84 3.77 14.84
CA LEU A 583 -20.65 2.81 13.76
C LEU A 583 -19.98 3.44 12.53
N LEU A 584 -20.45 4.61 12.10
CA LEU A 584 -19.85 5.36 11.00
C LEU A 584 -18.41 5.78 11.31
N GLU A 585 -18.13 6.22 12.54
CA GLU A 585 -16.78 6.54 12.98
C GLU A 585 -15.87 5.31 12.96
N SER A 586 -16.33 4.15 13.44
CA SER A 586 -15.62 2.87 13.39
C SER A 586 -15.32 2.43 11.96
N ILE A 587 -16.29 2.46 11.05
CA ILE A 587 -16.08 2.11 9.63
C ILE A 587 -15.01 3.02 9.01
N ARG A 588 -15.06 4.32 9.30
CA ARG A 588 -14.05 5.28 8.84
C ARG A 588 -12.67 4.99 9.42
N VAL A 589 -12.55 4.62 10.70
CA VAL A 589 -11.27 4.21 11.31
C VAL A 589 -10.73 2.97 10.61
N LEU A 590 -11.51 1.90 10.50
CA LEU A 590 -11.07 0.65 9.90
C LEU A 590 -10.67 0.81 8.42
N ARG A 591 -11.41 1.63 7.66
CA ARG A 591 -11.02 2.03 6.30
C ARG A 591 -9.71 2.80 6.29
N ARG A 592 -9.52 3.79 7.17
CA ARG A 592 -8.27 4.57 7.24
C ARG A 592 -7.06 3.71 7.58
N SER A 593 -7.22 2.73 8.45
CA SER A 593 -6.17 1.77 8.81
C SER A 593 -5.97 0.68 7.74
N SER A 594 -6.69 0.73 6.63
CA SER A 594 -6.65 -0.27 5.55
C SER A 594 -6.89 -1.71 6.03
N LEU A 595 -7.78 -1.88 7.01
CA LEU A 595 -8.20 -3.20 7.52
C LEU A 595 -9.44 -3.75 6.77
N LEU A 596 -10.18 -2.86 6.10
CA LEU A 596 -11.31 -3.20 5.24
C LEU A 596 -10.96 -3.08 3.75
N GLN A 597 -11.55 -3.98 2.96
CA GLN A 597 -11.56 -3.98 1.52
C GLN A 597 -12.78 -3.21 0.98
N ASP A 598 -12.60 -2.46 -0.10
CA ASP A 598 -13.71 -1.91 -0.87
C ASP A 598 -14.31 -3.02 -1.76
N ALA A 599 -15.37 -3.67 -1.26
CA ALA A 599 -16.09 -4.71 -1.98
C ALA A 599 -17.15 -4.09 -2.92
N GLY A 600 -16.71 -3.39 -3.97
CA GLY A 600 -17.63 -2.69 -4.85
C GLY A 600 -16.94 -1.99 -6.01
N SER A 601 -16.24 -2.73 -6.86
CA SER A 601 -15.92 -2.34 -8.25
C SER A 601 -15.17 -3.46 -8.95
N THR A 602 -15.80 -4.62 -9.11
CA THR A 602 -15.30 -5.62 -10.04
C THR A 602 -16.45 -6.09 -10.91
N THR A 603 -16.50 -5.45 -12.08
CA THR A 603 -17.14 -5.77 -13.37
C THR A 603 -18.19 -4.76 -13.83
N ALA A 604 -17.91 -4.14 -14.97
CA ALA A 604 -18.77 -3.16 -15.65
C ALA A 604 -19.96 -3.82 -16.39
N ALA A 605 -20.60 -4.84 -15.80
CA ALA A 605 -21.63 -5.61 -16.51
C ALA A 605 -23.01 -5.66 -15.84
N ASP A 606 -23.15 -5.41 -14.54
CA ASP A 606 -24.47 -5.47 -13.87
C ASP A 606 -24.66 -4.23 -13.00
N VAL A 607 -25.30 -3.22 -13.56
CA VAL A 607 -25.76 -2.03 -12.81
C VAL A 607 -27.14 -2.34 -12.26
N GLU A 608 -27.20 -2.91 -11.06
CA GLU A 608 -28.31 -2.67 -10.13
C GLU A 608 -27.74 -2.46 -8.71
N GLU A 609 -27.90 -1.22 -8.26
CA GLU A 609 -27.63 -0.61 -6.94
C GLU A 609 -26.17 -0.54 -6.39
N PRO A 610 -25.60 0.67 -6.23
CA PRO A 610 -24.29 0.87 -5.58
C PRO A 610 -24.44 0.86 -4.05
N GLY A 611 -24.62 -0.33 -3.47
CA GLY A 611 -24.45 -0.56 -2.03
C GLY A 611 -22.96 -0.62 -1.66
N MET A 612 -22.51 0.19 -0.69
CA MET A 612 -21.15 0.06 -0.16
C MET A 612 -21.06 -1.21 0.70
N LYS A 613 -20.62 -2.33 0.11
CA LYS A 613 -20.33 -3.53 0.89
C LYS A 613 -19.02 -3.39 1.66
N LEU A 614 -19.04 -3.82 2.92
CA LEU A 614 -17.87 -3.88 3.78
C LEU A 614 -17.35 -5.32 3.83
N ALA A 615 -16.08 -5.50 3.52
CA ALA A 615 -15.38 -6.78 3.69
C ALA A 615 -14.06 -6.55 4.42
N VAL A 616 -13.61 -7.56 5.17
CA VAL A 616 -12.30 -7.54 5.84
C VAL A 616 -11.28 -8.18 4.91
N HIS A 617 -10.05 -7.66 4.88
CA HIS A 617 -8.97 -8.28 4.13
C HIS A 617 -8.67 -9.71 4.63
N ASN A 618 -8.41 -10.66 3.74
CA ASN A 618 -8.20 -12.08 4.10
C ASN A 618 -7.16 -12.29 5.20
N LEU A 619 -5.99 -11.65 5.07
CA LEU A 619 -4.93 -11.69 6.07
C LEU A 619 -5.40 -11.18 7.45
N VAL A 620 -6.21 -10.13 7.46
CA VAL A 620 -6.77 -9.55 8.69
C VAL A 620 -7.82 -10.50 9.27
N MET A 621 -8.66 -11.14 8.44
CA MET A 621 -9.62 -12.14 8.90
C MET A 621 -8.94 -13.32 9.58
N GLU A 622 -7.86 -13.86 9.00
CA GLU A 622 -7.13 -14.98 9.59
C GLU A 622 -6.44 -14.57 10.90
N TYR A 623 -5.78 -13.40 10.91
CA TYR A 623 -5.18 -12.85 12.12
C TYR A 623 -6.21 -12.65 13.25
N VAL A 624 -7.35 -12.01 12.96
CA VAL A 624 -8.40 -11.79 13.96
C VAL A 624 -9.02 -13.12 14.39
N SER A 625 -9.18 -14.10 13.47
CA SER A 625 -9.68 -15.43 13.81
C SER A 625 -8.76 -16.16 14.80
N ASP A 626 -7.44 -16.14 14.57
CA ASP A 626 -6.47 -16.75 15.49
C ASP A 626 -6.44 -16.04 16.85
N ARG A 627 -6.49 -14.70 16.85
CA ARG A 627 -6.55 -13.93 18.10
C ARG A 627 -7.81 -14.25 18.90
N LEU A 628 -8.98 -14.29 18.25
CA LEU A 628 -10.25 -14.68 18.88
C LEU A 628 -10.18 -16.09 19.46
N LEU A 629 -9.60 -17.04 18.72
CA LEU A 629 -9.44 -18.41 19.20
C LEU A 629 -8.64 -18.46 20.50
N ASN A 630 -7.55 -17.69 20.60
CA ASN A 630 -6.74 -17.60 21.81
C ASN A 630 -7.50 -16.96 22.99
N GLU A 631 -8.27 -15.90 22.75
CA GLU A 631 -9.11 -15.26 23.79
C GLU A 631 -10.20 -16.22 24.29
N PHE A 632 -10.89 -16.93 23.39
CA PHE A 632 -11.86 -17.95 23.77
C PHE A 632 -11.22 -19.09 24.58
N GLN A 633 -10.04 -19.57 24.19
CA GLN A 633 -9.32 -20.61 24.96
C GLN A 633 -8.97 -20.11 26.37
N ALA A 634 -8.51 -18.87 26.50
CA ALA A 634 -8.20 -18.26 27.79
C ALA A 634 -9.44 -18.18 28.70
N GLU A 635 -10.60 -17.78 28.16
CA GLU A 635 -11.86 -17.73 28.92
C GLU A 635 -12.41 -19.11 29.27
N LEU A 636 -12.31 -20.07 28.34
CA LEU A 636 -12.72 -21.45 28.60
C LEU A 636 -11.86 -22.12 29.68
N GLY A 637 -10.60 -21.70 29.84
CA GLY A 637 -9.70 -22.16 30.91
C GLY A 637 -9.73 -21.35 32.21
N GLY A 638 -10.15 -20.09 32.18
CA GLY A 638 -10.15 -19.15 33.32
C GLY A 638 -11.52 -18.98 34.00
N ASP A 639 -11.77 -17.90 34.71
CA ASP A 639 -13.11 -17.57 35.27
C ASP A 639 -13.71 -16.29 34.67
N ARG A 640 -12.97 -15.62 33.77
CA ARG A 640 -13.41 -14.42 33.07
C ARG A 640 -14.30 -14.80 31.89
N VAL A 641 -15.40 -14.08 31.72
CA VAL A 641 -16.36 -14.22 30.61
C VAL A 641 -16.52 -12.84 29.98
N ASP A 642 -16.10 -12.69 28.72
CA ASP A 642 -16.17 -11.42 27.98
C ASP A 642 -16.40 -11.71 26.49
N TYR A 643 -15.41 -12.29 25.80
CA TYR A 643 -15.48 -12.65 24.38
C TYR A 643 -16.58 -13.69 24.11
N ILE A 644 -16.68 -14.75 24.94
CA ILE A 644 -17.71 -15.80 24.74
C ILE A 644 -19.13 -15.28 24.96
N HIS A 645 -19.27 -14.13 25.63
CA HIS A 645 -20.55 -13.43 25.76
C HIS A 645 -20.81 -12.47 24.60
N ARG A 646 -19.81 -11.70 24.17
CA ARG A 646 -19.93 -10.65 23.15
C ARG A 646 -20.03 -11.15 21.72
N TYR A 647 -19.42 -12.29 21.41
CA TYR A 647 -19.24 -12.75 20.03
C TYR A 647 -19.77 -14.16 19.80
N ALA A 648 -20.48 -14.37 18.69
CA ALA A 648 -20.93 -15.70 18.29
C ALA A 648 -19.78 -16.52 17.69
N LEU A 649 -19.66 -17.79 18.08
CA LEU A 649 -18.75 -18.75 17.45
C LEU A 649 -19.28 -19.23 16.09
N CYS A 650 -20.61 -19.27 15.94
CA CYS A 650 -21.32 -19.75 14.76
C CYS A 650 -22.71 -19.09 14.71
N THR A 651 -23.17 -18.72 13.52
CA THR A 651 -24.44 -18.00 13.34
C THR A 651 -25.42 -18.79 12.47
N ALA A 652 -26.58 -19.16 13.03
CA ALA A 652 -27.58 -20.00 12.35
C ALA A 652 -28.19 -19.39 11.08
N ARG A 653 -28.19 -18.05 10.96
CA ARG A 653 -28.68 -17.33 9.77
C ARG A 653 -27.70 -17.35 8.60
N ALA A 654 -26.41 -17.58 8.84
CA ALA A 654 -25.41 -17.59 7.77
C ALA A 654 -25.65 -18.75 6.79
N PRO A 655 -25.22 -18.62 5.53
CA PRO A 655 -25.23 -19.72 4.57
C PRO A 655 -24.52 -20.97 5.11
N GLU A 656 -24.95 -22.17 4.69
CA GLU A 656 -24.42 -23.44 5.23
C GLU A 656 -22.90 -23.58 5.05
N TYR A 657 -22.34 -23.06 3.95
CA TYR A 657 -20.89 -23.06 3.73
C TYR A 657 -20.13 -22.13 4.70
N ILE A 658 -20.72 -20.99 5.09
CA ILE A 658 -20.17 -20.09 6.12
C ILE A 658 -20.25 -20.75 7.49
N GLN A 659 -21.38 -21.38 7.83
CA GLN A 659 -21.51 -22.13 9.09
C GLN A 659 -20.48 -23.26 9.19
N ALA A 660 -20.26 -24.00 8.10
CA ALA A 660 -19.23 -25.03 8.06
C ALA A 660 -17.82 -24.45 8.30
N ALA A 661 -17.53 -23.28 7.73
CA ALA A 661 -16.27 -22.57 7.96
C ALA A 661 -16.13 -22.08 9.42
N GLN A 662 -17.16 -21.45 9.98
CA GLN A 662 -17.22 -21.00 11.37
C GLN A 662 -17.00 -22.17 12.35
N ARG A 663 -17.68 -23.30 12.12
CA ARG A 663 -17.48 -24.53 12.92
C ARG A 663 -16.05 -25.06 12.82
N ARG A 664 -15.48 -25.10 11.62
CA ARG A 664 -14.10 -25.57 11.39
C ARG A 664 -13.06 -24.69 12.08
N LEU A 665 -13.28 -23.38 12.13
CA LEU A 665 -12.29 -22.40 12.60
C LEU A 665 -12.42 -22.07 14.09
N PHE A 666 -13.64 -22.08 14.63
CA PHE A 666 -13.88 -21.70 16.03
C PHE A 666 -14.39 -22.88 16.86
N VAL A 667 -15.53 -23.47 16.50
CA VAL A 667 -16.21 -24.47 17.35
C VAL A 667 -15.38 -25.75 17.52
N ALA A 668 -14.91 -26.34 16.42
CA ALA A 668 -14.18 -27.60 16.45
C ALA A 668 -12.82 -27.49 17.15
N PRO A 669 -11.97 -26.46 16.89
CA PRO A 669 -10.72 -26.29 17.62
C PRO A 669 -10.92 -26.06 19.12
N LEU A 670 -11.93 -25.28 19.53
CA LEU A 670 -12.24 -25.05 20.95
C LEU A 670 -12.76 -26.33 21.64
N ALA A 671 -13.63 -27.10 20.97
CA ALA A 671 -14.10 -28.38 21.50
C ALA A 671 -12.96 -29.41 21.63
N GLN A 672 -12.05 -29.46 20.65
CA GLN A 672 -10.84 -30.29 20.73
C GLN A 672 -9.93 -29.85 21.89
N TRP A 673 -9.73 -28.54 22.05
CA TRP A 673 -8.95 -27.97 23.15
C TRP A 673 -9.55 -28.35 24.51
N LEU A 674 -10.86 -28.13 24.71
CA LEU A 674 -11.58 -28.53 25.91
C LEU A 674 -11.43 -30.02 26.21
N THR A 675 -11.58 -30.87 25.19
CA THR A 675 -11.44 -32.32 25.32
C THR A 675 -10.02 -32.73 25.71
N ARG A 676 -8.99 -32.09 25.14
CA ARG A 676 -7.59 -32.36 25.48
C ARG A 676 -7.27 -31.97 26.92
N HIS A 677 -7.82 -30.85 27.42
CA HIS A 677 -7.52 -30.33 28.76
C HIS A 677 -8.37 -30.96 29.87
N HIS A 678 -9.62 -31.37 29.59
CA HIS A 678 -10.57 -31.81 30.61
C HIS A 678 -11.23 -33.17 30.34
N GLY A 679 -10.98 -33.79 29.19
CA GLY A 679 -11.80 -34.92 28.70
C GLY A 679 -13.21 -34.48 28.33
N VAL A 680 -14.00 -35.38 27.71
CA VAL A 680 -15.36 -35.04 27.22
C VAL A 680 -16.30 -34.68 28.37
N THR A 681 -16.30 -35.45 29.46
CA THR A 681 -17.15 -35.20 30.63
C THR A 681 -16.77 -33.92 31.34
N GLY A 682 -15.47 -33.71 31.61
CA GLY A 682 -14.99 -32.50 32.26
C GLY A 682 -15.19 -31.24 31.41
N ALA A 683 -15.11 -31.37 30.08
CA ALA A 683 -15.48 -30.29 29.15
C ALA A 683 -16.96 -29.91 29.30
N ARG A 684 -17.87 -30.88 29.34
CA ARG A 684 -19.31 -30.61 29.56
C ARG A 684 -19.57 -29.97 30.91
N ASP A 685 -18.92 -30.42 31.98
CA ASP A 685 -19.07 -29.80 33.31
C ASP A 685 -18.55 -28.36 33.34
N ARG A 686 -17.47 -28.07 32.62
CA ARG A 686 -16.96 -26.70 32.45
C ARG A 686 -17.96 -25.82 31.69
N LEU A 687 -18.54 -26.33 30.60
CA LEU A 687 -19.55 -25.63 29.83
C LEU A 687 -20.81 -25.35 30.67
N ARG A 688 -21.26 -26.30 31.50
CA ARG A 688 -22.37 -26.09 32.45
C ARG A 688 -22.09 -24.98 33.46
N ARG A 689 -20.87 -24.89 33.99
CA ARG A 689 -20.48 -23.77 34.88
C ARG A 689 -20.58 -22.40 34.19
N LEU A 690 -20.31 -22.33 32.88
CA LEU A 690 -20.49 -21.10 32.11
C LEU A 690 -21.98 -20.74 31.91
N LEU A 691 -22.86 -21.74 31.76
CA LEU A 691 -24.31 -21.52 31.77
C LEU A 691 -24.75 -20.98 33.14
N ASP A 692 -24.26 -21.55 34.24
CA ASP A 692 -24.57 -21.08 35.59
C ASP A 692 -24.09 -19.64 35.82
N TYR A 693 -22.93 -19.27 35.27
CA TYR A 693 -22.45 -17.89 35.28
C TYR A 693 -23.41 -16.97 34.49
N ALA A 694 -23.78 -17.36 33.27
CA ALA A 694 -24.66 -16.57 32.41
C ALA A 694 -26.06 -16.36 33.01
N ARG A 695 -26.57 -17.31 33.81
CA ARG A 695 -27.85 -17.15 34.54
C ARG A 695 -27.79 -16.16 35.72
N ARG A 696 -26.60 -15.79 36.19
CA ARG A 696 -26.41 -14.81 37.30
C ARG A 696 -26.40 -13.36 36.79
N GLU A 697 -26.12 -13.18 35.51
CA GLU A 697 -26.31 -11.91 34.81
C GLU A 697 -27.82 -11.60 34.71
N PRO A 698 -28.23 -10.34 34.43
CA PRO A 698 -29.64 -10.00 34.26
C PRO A 698 -30.32 -10.96 33.28
N ALA A 699 -31.46 -11.55 33.68
CA ALA A 699 -32.20 -12.49 32.83
C ALA A 699 -32.46 -11.86 31.44
N LEU A 700 -32.16 -12.60 30.38
CA LEU A 700 -32.25 -12.16 28.98
C LEU A 700 -31.31 -11.02 28.58
N ALA A 701 -30.20 -10.81 29.29
CA ALA A 701 -29.11 -9.96 28.80
C ALA A 701 -28.72 -10.42 27.38
N GLU A 702 -28.80 -9.53 26.39
CA GLU A 702 -28.42 -9.83 25.01
C GLU A 702 -26.99 -10.37 25.02
N GLY A 703 -26.75 -11.55 24.45
CA GLY A 703 -25.47 -12.24 24.61
C GLY A 703 -25.43 -13.60 23.92
N TYR A 704 -24.21 -14.10 23.71
CA TYR A 704 -23.94 -15.34 22.98
C TYR A 704 -23.45 -16.50 23.86
N THR A 705 -23.29 -16.31 25.17
CA THR A 705 -22.73 -17.36 26.04
C THR A 705 -23.51 -18.68 25.95
N GLY A 706 -24.85 -18.62 26.08
CA GLY A 706 -25.70 -19.80 25.96
C GLY A 706 -25.60 -20.45 24.58
N ALA A 707 -25.68 -19.65 23.52
CA ALA A 707 -25.53 -20.11 22.15
C ALA A 707 -24.18 -20.79 21.87
N ASN A 708 -23.09 -20.16 22.30
CA ASN A 708 -21.73 -20.65 22.13
C ASN A 708 -21.50 -21.96 22.90
N VAL A 709 -22.02 -22.06 24.13
CA VAL A 709 -21.98 -23.30 24.90
C VAL A 709 -22.71 -24.41 24.17
N ILE A 710 -23.91 -24.15 23.61
CA ILE A 710 -24.65 -25.16 22.85
C ILE A 710 -23.85 -25.63 21.63
N HIS A 711 -23.26 -24.71 20.86
CA HIS A 711 -22.43 -25.07 19.70
C HIS A 711 -21.26 -25.98 20.10
N LEU A 712 -20.58 -25.68 21.22
CA LEU A 712 -19.50 -26.51 21.75
C LEU A 712 -20.02 -27.85 22.27
N MET A 713 -21.15 -27.89 22.98
CA MET A 713 -21.75 -29.13 23.47
C MET A 713 -22.16 -30.07 22.33
N LEU A 714 -22.77 -29.54 21.27
CA LEU A 714 -23.14 -30.29 20.07
C LEU A 714 -21.93 -30.84 19.32
N GLN A 715 -20.81 -30.12 19.33
CA GLN A 715 -19.56 -30.58 18.74
C GLN A 715 -18.92 -31.71 19.56
N LEU A 716 -19.10 -31.72 20.89
CA LEU A 716 -18.64 -32.80 21.77
C LEU A 716 -19.51 -34.05 21.67
N SER A 717 -20.84 -33.87 21.61
CA SER A 717 -21.81 -34.92 21.32
C SER A 717 -23.14 -34.30 20.87
N PRO A 718 -23.82 -34.87 19.86
CA PRO A 718 -25.06 -34.32 19.31
C PRO A 718 -26.27 -34.41 20.26
N ASP A 719 -26.11 -35.07 21.41
CA ASP A 719 -27.15 -35.26 22.39
C ASP A 719 -27.09 -34.20 23.49
N LEU A 720 -28.14 -33.38 23.59
CA LEU A 720 -28.33 -32.37 24.63
C LEU A 720 -29.33 -32.85 25.70
N GLN A 721 -29.72 -34.13 25.71
CA GLN A 721 -30.76 -34.62 26.59
C GLN A 721 -30.53 -34.25 28.07
N GLY A 722 -31.57 -33.68 28.69
CA GLY A 722 -31.56 -33.30 30.11
C GLY A 722 -30.72 -32.07 30.46
N GLU A 723 -30.14 -31.36 29.49
CA GLU A 723 -29.46 -30.10 29.75
C GLU A 723 -30.45 -28.98 30.07
N ASP A 724 -30.04 -28.07 30.96
CA ASP A 724 -30.83 -26.92 31.36
C ASP A 724 -30.32 -25.67 30.66
N PHE A 725 -31.15 -25.06 29.81
CA PHE A 725 -30.88 -23.77 29.17
C PHE A 725 -31.92 -22.70 29.54
N SER A 726 -32.61 -22.87 30.66
CA SER A 726 -33.59 -21.90 31.15
C SER A 726 -32.97 -20.54 31.48
N ASP A 727 -33.75 -19.47 31.29
CA ASP A 727 -33.39 -18.07 31.55
C ASP A 727 -32.15 -17.56 30.77
N LEU A 728 -31.79 -18.21 29.65
CA LEU A 728 -30.62 -17.87 28.84
C LEU A 728 -30.97 -17.33 27.45
N SER A 729 -30.09 -16.51 26.89
CA SER A 729 -30.13 -16.13 25.47
C SER A 729 -29.49 -17.21 24.58
N LEU A 730 -30.30 -17.81 23.69
CA LEU A 730 -29.91 -18.87 22.76
C LEU A 730 -29.99 -18.42 21.30
N ARG A 731 -29.75 -17.13 21.06
CA ARG A 731 -29.83 -16.53 19.72
C ARG A 731 -28.81 -17.15 18.77
N GLN A 732 -29.18 -17.24 17.49
CA GLN A 732 -28.29 -17.72 16.41
C GLN A 732 -27.80 -19.17 16.55
N VAL A 733 -28.55 -20.02 17.27
CA VAL A 733 -28.27 -21.46 17.40
C VAL A 733 -29.00 -22.26 16.32
N ASP A 734 -28.35 -23.29 15.76
CA ASP A 734 -28.98 -24.26 14.86
C ASP A 734 -29.18 -25.59 15.59
N LEU A 735 -30.43 -25.86 15.97
CA LEU A 735 -30.87 -27.06 16.69
C LEU A 735 -31.54 -28.10 15.78
N ARG A 736 -31.47 -27.93 14.45
CA ARG A 736 -32.13 -28.85 13.48
C ARG A 736 -31.71 -30.30 13.58
N SER A 737 -30.51 -30.57 14.09
CA SER A 737 -29.95 -31.91 14.20
C SER A 737 -29.72 -32.35 15.65
N ALA A 738 -30.19 -31.57 16.64
CA ALA A 738 -29.95 -31.83 18.05
C ALA A 738 -31.05 -32.72 18.65
N SER A 739 -30.65 -33.66 19.52
CA SER A 739 -31.61 -34.34 20.41
C SER A 739 -31.94 -33.41 21.57
N LEU A 740 -33.21 -33.02 21.69
CA LEU A 740 -33.71 -32.08 22.70
C LEU A 740 -34.63 -32.75 23.75
N ALA A 741 -34.53 -34.07 23.92
CA ALA A 741 -35.32 -34.78 24.92
C ALA A 741 -35.03 -34.23 26.33
N ASP A 742 -36.07 -33.95 27.13
CA ASP A 742 -35.95 -33.44 28.50
C ASP A 742 -35.09 -32.16 28.67
N VAL A 743 -34.88 -31.38 27.60
CA VAL A 743 -34.14 -30.11 27.67
C VAL A 743 -35.02 -29.01 28.25
N ASP A 744 -34.50 -28.26 29.21
CA ASP A 744 -35.21 -27.11 29.78
C ASP A 744 -34.91 -25.84 28.99
N LEU A 745 -35.95 -25.24 28.41
CA LEU A 745 -35.88 -23.97 27.65
C LEU A 745 -36.77 -22.88 28.28
N ARG A 746 -37.21 -23.04 29.53
CA ARG A 746 -38.10 -22.07 30.19
C ARG A 746 -37.48 -20.68 30.18
N ASN A 747 -38.25 -19.68 29.75
CA ASN A 747 -37.83 -18.28 29.64
C ASN A 747 -36.56 -18.03 28.80
N ALA A 748 -36.13 -18.98 27.96
CA ALA A 748 -34.97 -18.75 27.09
C ALA A 748 -35.32 -17.80 25.93
N ASP A 749 -34.40 -16.91 25.53
CA ASP A 749 -34.53 -16.14 24.29
C ASP A 749 -34.12 -17.01 23.10
N LEU A 750 -35.10 -17.40 22.30
CA LEU A 750 -34.94 -18.22 21.10
C LEU A 750 -34.92 -17.40 19.80
N ALA A 751 -34.73 -16.08 19.88
CA ALA A 751 -34.73 -15.22 18.71
C ALA A 751 -33.62 -15.63 17.73
N SER A 752 -34.00 -15.87 16.48
CA SER A 752 -33.06 -16.29 15.41
C SER A 752 -32.46 -17.71 15.61
N THR A 753 -33.06 -18.54 16.46
CA THR A 753 -32.73 -19.97 16.60
C THR A 753 -33.46 -20.80 15.53
N ARG A 754 -32.80 -21.82 14.97
CA ARG A 754 -33.39 -22.73 13.97
C ARG A 754 -33.70 -24.09 14.59
N PHE A 755 -34.89 -24.61 14.35
CA PHE A 755 -35.34 -25.94 14.81
C PHE A 755 -35.61 -26.86 13.62
N ALA A 756 -35.51 -28.18 13.85
CA ALA A 756 -35.66 -29.23 12.83
C ALA A 756 -37.00 -29.11 12.12
N ASP A 757 -38.03 -28.87 12.94
CA ASP A 757 -39.37 -28.55 12.51
C ASP A 757 -39.60 -27.07 12.75
N SER A 758 -40.21 -26.37 11.78
CA SER A 758 -40.92 -25.16 12.15
C SER A 758 -42.03 -25.61 13.09
N PHE A 759 -42.18 -24.97 14.25
CA PHE A 759 -43.48 -24.97 14.90
C PHE A 759 -44.47 -24.52 13.81
N GLY A 760 -45.29 -25.46 13.31
CA GLY A 760 -46.19 -25.16 12.19
C GLY A 760 -47.00 -23.92 12.53
N ILE A 761 -47.40 -23.14 11.51
CA ILE A 761 -48.17 -21.90 11.73
C ILE A 761 -49.28 -22.18 12.75
N VAL A 762 -49.15 -21.56 13.93
CA VAL A 762 -50.16 -21.65 14.97
C VAL A 762 -51.28 -20.72 14.53
N SER A 763 -52.32 -21.30 13.97
CA SER A 763 -53.45 -20.58 13.40
C SER A 763 -54.47 -20.18 14.48
N SER A 764 -54.54 -20.91 15.58
CA SER A 764 -55.48 -20.64 16.67
C SER A 764 -54.98 -21.22 17.99
N VAL A 765 -55.31 -20.53 19.08
CA VAL A 765 -55.07 -20.97 20.46
C VAL A 765 -56.34 -20.78 21.28
N ALA A 766 -56.67 -21.75 22.13
CA ALA A 766 -57.78 -21.66 23.07
C ALA A 766 -57.33 -22.14 24.46
N ILE A 767 -57.83 -21.49 25.51
CA ILE A 767 -57.64 -21.92 26.91
C ILE A 767 -58.95 -22.56 27.36
N SER A 768 -58.86 -23.67 28.09
CA SER A 768 -60.04 -24.32 28.64
C SER A 768 -60.71 -23.43 29.69
N PRO A 769 -62.05 -23.45 29.81
CA PRO A 769 -62.76 -22.56 30.75
C PRO A 769 -62.37 -22.74 32.23
N ASP A 770 -61.89 -23.92 32.58
CA ASP A 770 -61.39 -24.26 33.92
C ASP A 770 -59.91 -23.88 34.12
N GLY A 771 -59.23 -23.40 33.07
CA GLY A 771 -57.84 -22.95 33.10
C GLY A 771 -56.81 -24.08 33.25
N HIS A 772 -57.20 -25.35 33.11
CA HIS A 772 -56.29 -26.48 33.25
C HIS A 772 -55.56 -26.84 31.96
N PHE A 773 -56.08 -26.48 30.79
CA PHE A 773 -55.53 -26.85 29.50
C PHE A 773 -55.43 -25.66 28.54
N ILE A 774 -54.46 -25.72 27.65
CA ILE A 774 -54.34 -24.86 26.48
C ILE A 774 -54.24 -25.74 25.25
N ALA A 775 -54.96 -25.38 24.19
CA ALA A 775 -54.95 -26.08 22.91
C ALA A 775 -54.47 -25.13 21.81
N ALA A 776 -53.68 -25.64 20.87
CA ALA A 776 -53.30 -24.92 19.66
C ALA A 776 -53.56 -25.77 18.42
N GLY A 777 -54.05 -25.12 17.36
CA GLY A 777 -54.03 -25.67 16.01
C GLY A 777 -52.71 -25.29 15.34
N ALA A 778 -51.89 -26.27 15.00
CA ALA A 778 -50.59 -26.11 14.36
C ALA A 778 -50.58 -26.90 13.04
N GLY A 779 -50.82 -26.20 11.93
CA GLY A 779 -51.04 -26.85 10.63
C GLY A 779 -52.21 -27.83 10.70
N ARG A 780 -51.95 -29.13 10.49
CA ARG A 780 -52.97 -30.20 10.52
C ARG A 780 -53.13 -30.87 11.89
N THR A 781 -52.39 -30.39 12.87
CA THR A 781 -52.28 -31.03 14.18
C THR A 781 -52.94 -30.14 15.24
N VAL A 782 -53.67 -30.75 16.16
CA VAL A 782 -54.09 -30.09 17.40
C VAL A 782 -53.17 -30.57 18.51
N ILE A 783 -52.59 -29.66 19.26
CA ILE A 783 -51.76 -29.98 20.42
C ILE A 783 -52.45 -29.39 21.66
N ILE A 784 -52.59 -30.21 22.70
CA ILE A 784 -53.10 -29.79 24.01
C ILE A 784 -51.97 -29.90 25.02
N TRP A 785 -51.79 -28.86 25.83
CA TRP A 785 -50.90 -28.84 26.98
C TRP A 785 -51.66 -28.63 28.27
N GLN A 786 -51.11 -29.11 29.37
CA GLN A 786 -51.53 -28.69 30.71
C GLN A 786 -51.09 -27.24 30.93
N PHE A 787 -52.02 -26.37 31.30
CA PHE A 787 -51.77 -24.92 31.39
C PHE A 787 -50.74 -24.56 32.46
N GLN A 788 -50.74 -25.27 33.61
CA GLN A 788 -49.84 -24.96 34.72
C GLN A 788 -48.41 -25.44 34.51
N THR A 789 -48.21 -26.55 33.80
CA THR A 789 -46.90 -27.19 33.61
C THR A 789 -46.35 -27.00 32.20
N LEU A 790 -47.20 -26.55 31.26
CA LEU A 790 -46.95 -26.44 29.82
C LEU A 790 -46.44 -27.75 29.19
N GLN A 791 -46.68 -28.89 29.85
CA GLN A 791 -46.33 -30.21 29.35
C GLN A 791 -47.36 -30.66 28.32
N PRO A 792 -46.92 -31.25 27.18
CA PRO A 792 -47.82 -31.77 26.17
C PRO A 792 -48.68 -32.87 26.81
N HIS A 793 -49.99 -32.64 26.81
CA HIS A 793 -50.96 -33.60 27.29
C HIS A 793 -51.35 -34.56 26.18
N MET A 794 -51.69 -34.05 25.00
CA MET A 794 -52.16 -34.83 23.86
C MET A 794 -51.85 -34.16 22.51
N ILE A 795 -51.68 -34.97 21.48
CA ILE A 795 -51.46 -34.55 20.09
C ILE A 795 -52.47 -35.29 19.21
N PHE A 796 -53.21 -34.55 18.37
CA PHE A 796 -54.22 -35.10 17.47
C PHE A 796 -53.87 -34.74 16.01
N GLU A 797 -53.68 -35.76 15.16
CA GLU A 797 -53.23 -35.60 13.77
C GLU A 797 -54.30 -36.04 12.73
N GLU A 798 -55.57 -36.06 13.13
CA GLU A 798 -56.66 -36.60 12.30
C GLU A 798 -57.18 -35.65 11.22
N HIS A 799 -56.75 -34.38 11.19
CA HIS A 799 -57.22 -33.43 10.20
C HIS A 799 -56.46 -33.56 8.88
N PRO A 800 -57.15 -33.65 7.73
CA PRO A 800 -56.50 -33.79 6.43
C PRO A 800 -55.87 -32.48 5.94
N HIS A 801 -56.34 -31.32 6.43
CA HIS A 801 -55.89 -29.98 6.04
C HIS A 801 -55.69 -29.06 7.26
N SER A 802 -55.17 -27.86 7.02
CA SER A 802 -54.80 -26.90 8.07
C SER A 802 -56.00 -26.53 8.94
N ILE A 803 -55.78 -26.32 10.24
CA ILE A 803 -56.80 -26.09 11.27
C ILE A 803 -56.83 -24.60 11.62
N PRO A 804 -57.62 -23.76 10.93
CA PRO A 804 -57.68 -22.33 11.22
C PRO A 804 -58.18 -22.02 12.64
N GLU A 805 -58.94 -22.92 13.27
CA GLU A 805 -59.62 -22.60 14.53
C GLU A 805 -59.74 -23.81 15.46
N VAL A 806 -59.49 -23.57 16.75
CA VAL A 806 -59.75 -24.51 17.85
C VAL A 806 -60.48 -23.79 18.97
N THR A 807 -61.45 -24.46 19.61
CA THR A 807 -62.19 -23.87 20.73
C THR A 807 -62.68 -24.93 21.71
N PHE A 808 -62.63 -24.61 23.01
CA PHE A 808 -63.16 -25.49 24.06
C PHE A 808 -64.66 -25.30 24.23
N THR A 809 -65.36 -26.37 24.60
CA THR A 809 -66.73 -26.24 25.08
C THR A 809 -66.77 -25.51 26.42
N PRO A 810 -67.86 -24.81 26.77
CA PRO A 810 -67.96 -24.06 28.04
C PRO A 810 -67.77 -24.91 29.30
N ASP A 811 -68.02 -26.22 29.22
CA ASP A 811 -67.79 -27.17 30.31
C ASP A 811 -66.35 -27.73 30.36
N GLY A 812 -65.49 -27.35 29.41
CA GLY A 812 -64.08 -27.78 29.30
C GLY A 812 -63.87 -29.24 28.91
N ARG A 813 -64.94 -30.02 28.73
CA ARG A 813 -64.85 -31.47 28.50
C ARG A 813 -64.50 -31.83 27.06
N HIS A 814 -64.81 -30.93 26.12
CA HIS A 814 -64.61 -31.16 24.71
C HIS A 814 -63.84 -30.03 24.05
N LEU A 815 -63.10 -30.38 23.00
CA LEU A 815 -62.41 -29.43 22.13
C LEU A 815 -62.95 -29.60 20.71
N ALA A 816 -63.42 -28.51 20.10
CA ALA A 816 -63.77 -28.46 18.70
C ALA A 816 -62.57 -27.94 17.90
N SER A 817 -62.33 -28.56 16.75
CA SER A 817 -61.27 -28.15 15.81
C SER A 817 -61.83 -28.15 14.40
N ALA A 818 -61.67 -27.05 13.68
CA ALA A 818 -62.19 -26.85 12.33
C ALA A 818 -61.04 -26.77 11.33
N SER A 819 -61.14 -27.55 10.25
CA SER A 819 -60.16 -27.63 9.15
C SER A 819 -60.67 -26.88 7.91
N ILE A 820 -59.74 -26.38 7.07
CA ILE A 820 -60.03 -25.67 5.82
C ILE A 820 -60.89 -26.50 4.85
N ASP A 821 -60.80 -27.83 4.90
CA ASP A 821 -61.58 -28.74 4.05
C ASP A 821 -63.06 -28.88 4.44
N GLY A 822 -63.52 -28.08 5.41
CA GLY A 822 -64.88 -28.13 5.93
C GLY A 822 -65.11 -29.27 6.92
N THR A 823 -64.06 -29.97 7.36
CA THR A 823 -64.15 -30.99 8.42
C THR A 823 -64.05 -30.33 9.79
N ILE A 824 -64.99 -30.65 10.69
CA ILE A 824 -64.97 -30.27 12.10
C ILE A 824 -64.88 -31.54 12.94
N ILE A 825 -63.90 -31.62 13.83
CA ILE A 825 -63.72 -32.74 14.75
C ILE A 825 -63.92 -32.26 16.19
N ILE A 826 -64.74 -33.01 16.94
CA ILE A 826 -64.94 -32.86 18.37
C ILE A 826 -64.14 -33.93 19.10
N TRP A 827 -63.30 -33.48 20.02
CA TRP A 827 -62.41 -34.29 20.84
C TRP A 827 -62.92 -34.34 22.28
N ASN A 828 -62.72 -35.47 22.95
CA ASN A 828 -62.83 -35.54 24.41
C ASN A 828 -61.49 -35.16 25.02
N VAL A 829 -61.47 -34.11 25.85
CA VAL A 829 -60.25 -33.56 26.45
C VAL A 829 -59.67 -34.46 27.54
N ALA A 830 -60.49 -35.28 28.21
CA ALA A 830 -60.01 -36.17 29.27
C ALA A 830 -59.45 -37.49 28.72
N THR A 831 -60.02 -38.00 27.62
CA THR A 831 -59.66 -39.31 27.06
C THR A 831 -58.84 -39.23 25.77
N GLY A 832 -58.76 -38.06 25.13
CA GLY A 832 -58.05 -37.88 23.87
C GLY A 832 -58.68 -38.53 22.66
N THR A 833 -59.92 -38.99 22.79
CA THR A 833 -60.60 -39.73 21.72
C THR A 833 -61.43 -38.79 20.85
N LEU A 834 -61.46 -39.09 19.55
CA LEU A 834 -62.40 -38.48 18.63
C LEU A 834 -63.83 -38.88 19.04
N VAL A 835 -64.65 -37.89 19.39
CA VAL A 835 -66.05 -38.10 19.79
C VAL A 835 -66.94 -38.08 18.55
N LYS A 836 -66.71 -37.11 17.67
CA LYS A 836 -67.53 -36.94 16.47
C LYS A 836 -66.79 -36.17 15.39
N ARG A 837 -66.98 -36.58 14.13
CA ARG A 837 -66.51 -35.89 12.94
C ARG A 837 -67.70 -35.41 12.15
N PHE A 838 -67.71 -34.12 11.83
CA PHE A 838 -68.65 -33.49 10.91
C PHE A 838 -67.87 -33.10 9.65
N LYS A 839 -68.45 -33.35 8.48
CA LYS A 839 -67.91 -32.83 7.22
C LYS A 839 -69.03 -32.05 6.57
N MET A 840 -68.81 -30.77 6.30
CA MET A 840 -69.77 -30.03 5.51
C MET A 840 -69.72 -30.54 4.08
N ALA A 841 -70.86 -30.97 3.54
CA ALA A 841 -70.98 -31.16 2.10
C ALA A 841 -70.98 -29.77 1.45
N HIS A 842 -70.08 -29.53 0.50
CA HIS A 842 -70.31 -28.43 -0.44
C HIS A 842 -71.62 -28.75 -1.18
N GLY A 843 -72.68 -28.00 -0.86
CA GLY A 843 -73.85 -27.94 -1.72
C GLY A 843 -73.48 -27.13 -2.95
N ASP A 844 -73.79 -27.68 -4.12
CA ASP A 844 -74.30 -26.88 -5.22
C ASP A 844 -75.55 -26.10 -4.77
#